data_AF-A0A8H6H1H3-F1
#
_entry.id   AF-A0A8H6H1H3-F1
#
_cell.length_a   1.000
_cell.length_b   1.000
_cell.length_c   1.000
_cell.angle_alpha   90.00
_cell.angle_beta   90.00
_cell.angle_gamma   90.00
#
_symmetry.space_group_name_H-M   'P 1'
#
loop_
_entity.id
_entity.type
_entity.pdbx_description
1 polymer ?
#
loop_
_entity_poly.entity_id
_entity_poly.type
_entity_poly.pdbx_seq_one_letter_code
_entity_poly.pdbx_strand_id
1 'polypeptide(L)'
;MAPNQSNLSDPKYGYDFVVATTQESINAGLVQYLINIARKQKYTYRFFLRHKSPDPTVEMDLDQLLDMSGGINPFDIPTNTDWQDQRLQKMRDIGLVCSIRIRPGIPPDCIVRVPGRGPQINLPKPIITFGETAKDTIFNMYCSDVSVIKNNIPSMEEMGSWVWYSQLWGDPWYFQTQTDLVTSELDRNLNTPYFASNPEERDALKLKLESISGTAFSLQQLLFNLQEAVPQGSSSRFFGLNDETALQLLKKNFTRIWSIFAKDHGEPVIGVTAVAQEPSASPLQVTALERWISPVVDARSPKDFKATTLNYLCAINGNQLPGPQSFSWNWIEPKDVSQSSGVTSIKRNTIAQYLLDKILPQARKSCIQTIASVDADGSSGQLQWVFGFRPGQEPTLAFKETGPIVASLYYSYTARSWGETPNDYGQLILNSTYSCSVVLGDYKWDQSLPLYYKGGNTFTIIQRLLVMVEVLQGRSGAEQTGAKAMVVDKVLTDEYVVSVDQNGGLTSSPTTNSTATDKSQQINLGIRQCSATEHPFNNMQSFVFPGAKVFSFNNASFSDSSDLCCLITYVNPTDKSEGRKGSEASSPPKVIQLNEVPRLAAYVLKLLDEEHGGEVEKHVAESLGSANGVSAVSNATETIYNSKYKEKGPEIEGMLTRTKDDVYLKPSVAEE
;
A
#
# COMPACT_ATOMS: atom_id res chain seq x y z
N MET A 1 10.16 1.92 17.34
CA MET A 1 8.69 1.85 17.33
C MET A 1 8.33 0.44 16.91
N ALA A 2 7.28 -0.17 17.47
CA ALA A 2 6.81 -1.53 17.15
C ALA A 2 6.96 -1.99 15.67
N PRO A 3 6.64 -1.17 14.64
CA PRO A 3 6.75 -1.58 13.25
C PRO A 3 8.16 -2.00 12.80
N ASN A 4 9.22 -1.55 13.50
CA ASN A 4 10.59 -1.94 13.17
C ASN A 4 10.87 -3.43 13.37
N GLN A 5 10.00 -4.15 14.06
CA GLN A 5 10.08 -5.59 14.29
C GLN A 5 9.45 -6.42 13.16
N SER A 6 8.80 -5.78 12.17
CA SER A 6 8.20 -6.50 11.04
C SER A 6 9.22 -7.39 10.34
N ASN A 7 8.86 -8.66 10.18
CA ASN A 7 9.64 -9.66 9.46
C ASN A 7 8.73 -10.56 8.61
N LEU A 8 7.96 -9.97 7.70
CA LEU A 8 7.10 -10.68 6.73
C LEU A 8 7.90 -11.60 5.79
N SER A 9 9.20 -11.39 5.74
CA SER A 9 10.16 -12.20 4.98
C SER A 9 10.50 -13.53 5.65
N ASP A 10 10.15 -13.72 6.92
CA ASP A 10 10.20 -15.04 7.55
C ASP A 10 9.34 -16.03 6.74
N PRO A 11 9.90 -17.17 6.30
CA PRO A 11 9.20 -18.14 5.46
C PRO A 11 7.87 -18.62 6.02
N LYS A 12 7.65 -18.53 7.34
CA LYS A 12 6.37 -18.93 7.95
C LYS A 12 5.20 -18.03 7.57
N TYR A 13 5.43 -16.74 7.27
CA TYR A 13 4.35 -15.79 7.01
C TYR A 13 3.88 -15.80 5.56
N GLY A 14 4.79 -15.66 4.61
CA GLY A 14 4.49 -15.71 3.17
C GLY A 14 3.55 -14.62 2.62
N TYR A 15 3.11 -13.64 3.41
CA TYR A 15 2.28 -12.52 2.97
C TYR A 15 3.10 -11.46 2.21
N ASP A 16 2.56 -10.88 1.14
CA ASP A 16 3.23 -9.82 0.38
C ASP A 16 3.14 -8.47 1.09
N PHE A 17 2.02 -8.20 1.74
CA PHE A 17 1.88 -7.07 2.66
C PHE A 17 0.78 -7.31 3.68
N VAL A 18 0.83 -6.56 4.78
CA VAL A 18 -0.16 -6.58 5.85
C VAL A 18 -0.62 -5.15 6.13
N VAL A 19 -1.93 -4.96 6.25
CA VAL A 19 -2.52 -3.75 6.84
C VAL A 19 -3.09 -4.12 8.19
N ALA A 20 -2.56 -3.57 9.28
CA ALA A 20 -2.95 -3.86 10.65
C ALA A 20 -3.60 -2.62 11.27
N THR A 21 -4.79 -2.75 11.85
CA THR A 21 -5.52 -1.63 12.49
C THR A 21 -5.81 -1.92 13.94
N THR A 22 -5.57 -0.94 14.81
CA THR A 22 -5.79 -1.08 16.25
C THR A 22 -7.27 -1.18 16.63
N GLN A 23 -7.55 -1.96 17.67
CA GLN A 23 -8.86 -2.07 18.30
C GLN A 23 -9.37 -0.70 18.77
N GLU A 24 -8.49 0.16 19.29
CA GLU A 24 -8.86 1.52 19.68
C GLU A 24 -9.41 2.32 18.50
N SER A 25 -8.78 2.21 17.32
CA SER A 25 -9.21 2.96 16.14
C SER A 25 -10.52 2.46 15.56
N ILE A 26 -10.76 1.14 15.61
CA ILE A 26 -12.06 0.56 15.24
C ILE A 26 -13.14 1.02 16.22
N ASN A 27 -12.87 1.02 17.54
CA ASN A 27 -13.78 1.56 18.54
C ASN A 27 -14.09 3.04 18.31
N ALA A 28 -13.09 3.87 17.97
CA ALA A 28 -13.30 5.29 17.67
C ALA A 28 -14.21 5.49 16.45
N GLY A 29 -14.05 4.65 15.41
CA GLY A 29 -14.96 4.63 14.25
C GLY A 29 -16.40 4.27 14.64
N LEU A 30 -16.58 3.24 15.46
CA LEU A 30 -17.89 2.79 15.93
C LEU A 30 -18.59 3.82 16.83
N VAL A 31 -17.83 4.52 17.67
CA VAL A 31 -18.32 5.68 18.42
C VAL A 31 -18.93 6.71 17.47
N GLN A 32 -18.20 7.09 16.42
CA GLN A 32 -18.65 8.11 15.48
C GLN A 32 -19.93 7.67 14.76
N TYR A 33 -19.98 6.41 14.32
CA TYR A 33 -21.16 5.78 13.74
C TYR A 33 -22.39 5.90 14.67
N LEU A 34 -22.23 5.51 15.95
CA LEU A 34 -23.32 5.57 16.93
C LEU A 34 -23.76 7.01 17.26
N ILE A 35 -22.84 7.97 17.32
CA ILE A 35 -23.17 9.38 17.53
C ILE A 35 -23.95 9.95 16.33
N ASN A 36 -23.50 9.64 15.11
CA ASN A 36 -24.11 10.15 13.88
C ASN A 36 -25.56 9.69 13.74
N ILE A 37 -25.81 8.42 14.07
CA ILE A 37 -27.11 7.80 13.90
C ILE A 37 -28.06 8.19 15.04
N ALA A 38 -27.59 8.23 16.30
CA ALA A 38 -28.45 8.57 17.44
C ALA A 38 -29.18 9.92 17.30
N ARG A 39 -28.56 10.91 16.62
CA ARG A 39 -29.16 12.24 16.35
C ARG A 39 -30.34 12.20 15.39
N LYS A 40 -30.43 11.18 14.54
CA LYS A 40 -31.41 11.08 13.46
C LYS A 40 -32.57 10.13 13.82
N GLN A 41 -32.58 9.58 15.03
CA GLN A 41 -33.44 8.46 15.38
C GLN A 41 -34.62 8.77 16.29
N LYS A 42 -35.72 8.08 15.99
CA LYS A 42 -36.88 7.95 16.87
C LYS A 42 -36.60 6.88 17.92
N TYR A 43 -37.34 6.93 19.02
CA TYR A 43 -37.35 5.84 19.99
C TYR A 43 -38.00 4.59 19.41
N THR A 44 -37.46 3.42 19.75
CA THR A 44 -38.15 2.15 19.59
C THR A 44 -38.89 1.84 20.89
N TYR A 45 -40.18 1.54 20.78
CA TYR A 45 -41.05 1.18 21.89
C TYR A 45 -41.47 -0.28 21.81
N ARG A 46 -41.51 -0.96 22.96
CA ARG A 46 -42.06 -2.31 23.10
C ARG A 46 -42.87 -2.40 24.38
N PHE A 47 -44.05 -2.98 24.28
CA PHE A 47 -44.97 -3.14 25.40
C PHE A 47 -45.31 -4.61 25.59
N PHE A 48 -45.32 -5.04 26.84
CA PHE A 48 -45.51 -6.43 27.24
C PHE A 48 -46.73 -6.54 28.14
N LEU A 49 -47.74 -7.28 27.66
CA LEU A 49 -49.03 -7.43 28.31
C LEU A 49 -49.20 -8.87 28.79
N ARG A 50 -49.92 -9.05 29.90
CA ARG A 50 -50.42 -10.36 30.33
C ARG A 50 -51.73 -10.66 29.61
N HIS A 51 -51.81 -11.79 28.92
CA HIS A 51 -53.06 -12.29 28.37
C HIS A 51 -53.31 -13.72 28.86
N LYS A 52 -54.18 -13.86 29.87
CA LYS A 52 -54.62 -15.13 30.49
C LYS A 52 -53.53 -16.00 31.15
N SER A 53 -52.27 -15.53 31.19
CA SER A 53 -51.12 -16.14 31.88
C SER A 53 -50.59 -15.18 32.95
N PRO A 54 -49.96 -15.66 34.05
CA PRO A 54 -49.21 -14.81 34.97
C PRO A 54 -48.03 -14.10 34.27
N ASP A 55 -47.46 -14.73 33.23
CA ASP A 55 -46.34 -14.17 32.48
C ASP A 55 -46.80 -13.22 31.37
N PRO A 56 -46.08 -12.11 31.14
CA PRO A 56 -46.37 -11.20 30.03
C PRO A 56 -45.95 -11.81 28.69
N THR A 57 -46.90 -12.46 28.01
CA THR A 57 -46.66 -13.20 26.77
C THR A 57 -46.97 -12.42 25.49
N VAL A 58 -47.68 -11.31 25.58
CA VAL A 58 -48.09 -10.51 24.40
C VAL A 58 -47.18 -9.30 24.26
N GLU A 59 -46.48 -9.20 23.13
CA GLU A 59 -45.65 -8.06 22.74
C GLU A 59 -46.37 -7.20 21.70
N MET A 60 -46.31 -5.88 21.83
CA MET A 60 -46.86 -4.93 20.85
C MET A 60 -46.01 -3.66 20.69
N ASP A 61 -46.24 -2.94 19.60
CA ASP A 61 -45.65 -1.63 19.32
C ASP A 61 -46.47 -0.46 19.90
N LEU A 62 -46.00 0.77 19.66
CA LEU A 62 -46.65 1.98 20.20
C LEU A 62 -48.01 2.24 19.59
N ASP A 63 -48.17 2.07 18.28
CA ASP A 63 -49.42 2.40 17.59
C ASP A 63 -50.53 1.45 18.07
N GLN A 64 -50.23 0.15 18.17
CA GLN A 64 -51.14 -0.86 18.71
C GLN A 64 -51.57 -0.57 20.16
N LEU A 65 -50.62 -0.16 21.02
CA LEU A 65 -50.94 0.18 22.41
C LEU A 65 -51.78 1.46 22.50
N LEU A 66 -51.49 2.48 21.69
CA LEU A 66 -52.25 3.72 21.69
C LEU A 66 -53.70 3.47 21.27
N ASP A 67 -53.94 2.62 20.27
CA ASP A 67 -55.28 2.22 19.86
C ASP A 67 -56.05 1.54 21.00
N MET A 68 -55.41 0.61 21.71
CA MET A 68 -56.03 -0.13 22.83
C MET A 68 -56.27 0.73 24.08
N SER A 69 -55.38 1.70 24.35
CA SER A 69 -55.45 2.55 25.54
C SER A 69 -56.30 3.82 25.34
N GLY A 70 -56.74 4.09 24.12
CA GLY A 70 -57.43 5.33 23.75
C GLY A 70 -56.49 6.54 23.76
N GLY A 71 -55.28 6.37 23.21
CA GLY A 71 -54.28 7.42 23.01
C GLY A 71 -53.36 7.71 24.20
N ILE A 72 -53.28 6.81 25.19
CA ILE A 72 -52.45 7.04 26.39
C ILE A 72 -51.07 6.39 26.19
N ASN A 73 -50.02 7.20 26.18
CA ASN A 73 -48.65 6.68 26.16
C ASN A 73 -48.15 6.42 27.60
N PRO A 74 -47.70 5.20 27.94
CA PRO A 74 -47.11 4.88 29.25
C PRO A 74 -45.96 5.81 29.66
N PHE A 75 -45.15 6.25 28.70
CA PHE A 75 -43.99 7.12 28.95
C PHE A 75 -44.36 8.58 29.20
N ASP A 76 -45.65 8.94 29.19
CA ASP A 76 -46.15 10.25 29.61
C ASP A 76 -46.74 10.21 31.05
N ILE A 77 -46.75 9.03 31.69
CA ILE A 77 -47.25 8.85 33.06
C ILE A 77 -46.05 8.81 34.03
N PRO A 78 -45.90 9.81 34.94
CA PRO A 78 -44.77 9.88 35.86
C PRO A 78 -44.62 8.64 36.76
N THR A 79 -43.39 8.29 37.12
CA THR A 79 -43.13 7.26 38.15
C THR A 79 -43.84 7.59 39.46
N ASN A 80 -44.23 6.57 40.22
CA ASN A 80 -44.96 6.68 41.48
C ASN A 80 -46.32 7.40 41.37
N THR A 81 -46.90 7.48 40.17
CA THR A 81 -48.30 7.91 39.99
C THR A 81 -49.21 6.99 40.80
N ASP A 82 -50.20 7.57 41.48
CA ASP A 82 -51.15 6.84 42.31
C ASP A 82 -51.89 5.77 41.49
N TRP A 83 -52.01 4.55 42.03
CA TRP A 83 -52.61 3.40 41.34
C TRP A 83 -54.09 3.60 40.97
N GLN A 84 -54.75 4.60 41.56
CA GLN A 84 -56.12 5.01 41.24
C GLN A 84 -56.19 5.98 40.05
N ASP A 85 -55.08 6.52 39.54
CA ASP A 85 -55.04 7.38 38.35
C ASP A 85 -55.71 6.69 37.16
N GLN A 86 -56.67 7.37 36.53
CA GLN A 86 -57.48 6.82 35.44
C GLN A 86 -56.63 6.27 34.29
N ARG A 87 -55.45 6.86 34.02
CA ARG A 87 -54.52 6.38 32.99
C ARG A 87 -53.94 5.02 33.37
N LEU A 88 -53.57 4.82 34.64
CA LEU A 88 -53.10 3.52 35.15
C LEU A 88 -54.22 2.47 35.20
N GLN A 89 -55.46 2.89 35.44
CA GLN A 89 -56.62 2.00 35.36
C GLN A 89 -56.74 1.41 33.95
N LYS A 90 -56.67 2.24 32.90
CA LYS A 90 -56.68 1.74 31.51
C LYS A 90 -55.51 0.83 31.19
N MET A 91 -54.29 1.16 31.65
CA MET A 91 -53.11 0.31 31.45
C MET A 91 -53.28 -1.07 32.11
N ARG A 92 -53.95 -1.12 33.25
CA ARG A 92 -54.32 -2.38 33.91
C ARG A 92 -55.40 -3.14 33.15
N ASP A 93 -56.42 -2.45 32.63
CA ASP A 93 -57.52 -3.08 31.90
C ASP A 93 -57.04 -3.77 30.62
N ILE A 94 -56.09 -3.15 29.91
CA ILE A 94 -55.41 -3.79 28.78
C ILE A 94 -54.37 -4.82 29.22
N GLY A 95 -54.02 -4.89 30.51
CA GLY A 95 -53.09 -5.87 31.05
C GLY A 95 -51.61 -5.55 30.82
N LEU A 96 -51.24 -4.28 30.66
CA LEU A 96 -49.85 -3.87 30.51
C LEU A 96 -49.04 -4.21 31.76
N VAL A 97 -47.91 -4.89 31.58
CA VAL A 97 -47.00 -5.32 32.66
C VAL A 97 -45.69 -4.56 32.60
N CYS A 98 -45.12 -4.42 31.40
CA CYS A 98 -43.81 -3.80 31.21
C CYS A 98 -43.78 -3.00 29.91
N SER A 99 -43.10 -1.86 29.92
CA SER A 99 -42.86 -1.05 28.72
C SER A 99 -41.38 -0.75 28.60
N ILE A 100 -40.81 -0.87 27.40
CA ILE A 100 -39.42 -0.54 27.09
C ILE A 100 -39.41 0.54 26.03
N ARG A 101 -38.66 1.61 26.29
CA ARG A 101 -38.32 2.64 25.31
C ARG A 101 -36.81 2.72 25.22
N ILE A 102 -36.27 2.59 24.02
CA ILE A 102 -34.82 2.52 23.81
C ILE A 102 -34.42 3.28 22.56
N ARG A 103 -33.24 3.89 22.62
CA ARG A 103 -32.57 4.52 21.49
C ARG A 103 -31.10 4.10 21.50
N PRO A 104 -30.66 3.20 20.61
CA PRO A 104 -29.26 2.84 20.50
C PRO A 104 -28.37 4.08 20.26
N GLY A 105 -27.13 4.03 20.74
CA GLY A 105 -26.21 5.15 20.60
C GLY A 105 -25.26 5.29 21.78
N ILE A 106 -24.54 6.41 21.82
CA ILE A 106 -23.67 6.77 22.94
C ILE A 106 -24.42 7.71 23.90
N PRO A 107 -24.47 7.40 25.20
CA PRO A 107 -24.99 8.32 26.22
C PRO A 107 -24.28 9.68 26.16
N PRO A 108 -25.00 10.82 26.14
CA PRO A 108 -24.40 12.15 25.97
C PRO A 108 -23.34 12.50 27.03
N ASP A 109 -23.52 12.00 28.25
CA ASP A 109 -22.67 12.17 29.43
C ASP A 109 -21.39 11.35 29.38
N CYS A 110 -21.34 10.29 28.55
CA CYS A 110 -20.11 9.57 28.26
C CYS A 110 -19.20 10.33 27.30
N ILE A 111 -19.65 11.45 26.73
CA ILE A 111 -18.86 12.34 25.86
C ILE A 111 -18.21 13.43 26.70
N VAL A 112 -16.95 13.21 27.08
CA VAL A 112 -16.17 14.11 27.93
C VAL A 112 -15.37 15.07 27.04
N ARG A 113 -15.54 16.39 27.20
CA ARG A 113 -14.68 17.36 26.51
C ARG A 113 -13.35 17.48 27.23
N VAL A 114 -12.26 17.10 26.57
CA VAL A 114 -10.91 17.25 27.11
C VAL A 114 -10.22 18.45 26.44
N PRO A 115 -9.79 19.47 27.21
CA PRO A 115 -9.06 20.61 26.66
C PRO A 115 -7.85 20.15 25.85
N GLY A 116 -7.71 20.67 24.62
CA GLY A 116 -6.61 20.32 23.72
C GLY A 116 -6.69 18.93 23.06
N ARG A 117 -7.70 18.09 23.38
CA ARG A 117 -7.89 16.74 22.80
C ARG A 117 -9.28 16.50 22.20
N GLY A 118 -10.17 17.48 22.25
CA GLY A 118 -11.54 17.35 21.71
C GLY A 118 -12.45 16.46 22.58
N PRO A 119 -13.63 16.05 22.06
CA PRO A 119 -14.52 15.11 22.75
C PRO A 119 -13.87 13.72 22.84
N GLN A 120 -13.85 13.17 24.03
CA GLN A 120 -13.37 11.85 24.39
C GLN A 120 -14.54 11.02 24.88
N ILE A 121 -14.52 9.72 24.63
CA ILE A 121 -15.56 8.81 25.08
C ILE A 121 -15.09 8.05 26.29
N ASN A 122 -15.85 8.16 27.39
CA ASN A 122 -15.62 7.42 28.62
C ASN A 122 -16.73 6.40 28.84
N LEU A 123 -16.60 5.24 28.21
CA LEU A 123 -17.52 4.11 28.42
C LEU A 123 -16.94 3.14 29.47
N PRO A 124 -17.79 2.47 30.28
CA PRO A 124 -17.35 1.44 31.22
C PRO A 124 -16.61 0.27 30.56
N LYS A 125 -16.96 -0.03 29.31
CA LYS A 125 -16.33 -1.03 28.44
C LYS A 125 -16.20 -0.44 27.03
N PRO A 126 -15.17 -0.83 26.25
CA PRO A 126 -15.12 -0.46 24.83
C PRO A 126 -16.34 -1.05 24.09
N ILE A 127 -16.73 -0.46 22.96
CA ILE A 127 -17.84 -0.98 22.14
C ILE A 127 -17.47 -2.39 21.65
N ILE A 128 -16.23 -2.59 21.21
CA ILE A 128 -15.74 -3.90 20.79
C ILE A 128 -14.45 -4.28 21.49
N THR A 129 -14.35 -5.57 21.80
CA THR A 129 -13.11 -6.22 22.24
C THR A 129 -12.91 -7.46 21.38
N PHE A 130 -11.84 -7.48 20.60
CA PHE A 130 -11.48 -8.65 19.83
C PHE A 130 -11.06 -9.79 20.75
N GLY A 131 -11.55 -10.99 20.46
CA GLY A 131 -11.06 -12.22 21.07
C GLY A 131 -9.78 -12.71 20.41
N GLU A 132 -9.42 -13.97 20.65
CA GLU A 132 -8.28 -14.60 19.97
C GLU A 132 -8.57 -14.86 18.49
N THR A 133 -9.84 -15.04 18.13
CA THR A 133 -10.30 -15.28 16.76
C THR A 133 -11.38 -14.29 16.34
N ALA A 134 -11.64 -14.21 15.02
CA ALA A 134 -12.69 -13.36 14.47
C ALA A 134 -14.11 -13.80 14.89
N LYS A 135 -14.28 -14.98 15.49
CA LYS A 135 -15.55 -15.54 15.98
C LYS A 135 -15.84 -15.23 17.46
N ASP A 136 -14.83 -14.70 18.14
CA ASP A 136 -14.90 -14.46 19.59
C ASP A 136 -14.91 -12.96 19.90
N THR A 137 -15.47 -12.15 19.01
CA THR A 137 -15.51 -10.70 19.20
C THR A 137 -16.63 -10.34 20.15
N ILE A 138 -16.28 -9.65 21.24
CA ILE A 138 -17.25 -9.10 22.17
C ILE A 138 -17.74 -7.76 21.64
N PHE A 139 -19.05 -7.59 21.58
CA PHE A 139 -19.73 -6.35 21.24
C PHE A 139 -20.59 -5.90 22.44
N ASN A 140 -20.30 -4.71 22.98
CA ASN A 140 -21.07 -4.06 24.03
C ASN A 140 -22.05 -3.08 23.40
N MET A 141 -23.33 -3.45 23.42
CA MET A 141 -24.42 -2.67 22.87
C MET A 141 -24.86 -1.58 23.85
N TYR A 142 -24.64 -0.30 23.49
CA TYR A 142 -24.95 0.88 24.30
C TYR A 142 -26.24 1.60 23.88
N CYS A 143 -26.78 2.47 24.73
CA CYS A 143 -27.94 3.29 24.39
C CYS A 143 -27.68 4.76 24.69
N SER A 144 -28.10 5.64 23.79
CA SER A 144 -28.12 7.07 24.06
C SER A 144 -29.18 7.42 25.10
N ASP A 145 -30.30 6.68 25.10
CA ASP A 145 -31.32 6.72 26.14
C ASP A 145 -32.07 5.37 26.18
N VAL A 146 -32.37 4.91 27.40
CA VAL A 146 -33.19 3.72 27.65
C VAL A 146 -33.98 3.90 28.92
N SER A 147 -35.24 3.50 28.88
CA SER A 147 -36.13 3.50 30.04
C SER A 147 -37.07 2.31 29.98
N VAL A 148 -37.33 1.73 31.14
CA VAL A 148 -38.23 0.60 31.35
C VAL A 148 -39.25 0.99 32.40
N ILE A 149 -40.52 0.76 32.12
CA ILE A 149 -41.61 0.95 33.07
C ILE A 149 -42.08 -0.42 33.52
N LYS A 150 -42.18 -0.61 34.83
CA LYS A 150 -42.88 -1.75 35.42
C LYS A 150 -44.23 -1.30 35.97
N ASN A 151 -45.29 -1.95 35.49
CA ASN A 151 -46.63 -1.86 36.07
C ASN A 151 -46.83 -3.05 37.01
N ASN A 152 -46.89 -2.78 38.30
CA ASN A 152 -47.26 -3.77 39.31
C ASN A 152 -48.76 -3.64 39.55
N ILE A 153 -49.49 -4.63 39.06
CA ILE A 153 -50.94 -4.64 39.16
C ILE A 153 -51.31 -5.01 40.60
N PRO A 154 -52.19 -4.25 41.26
CA PRO A 154 -52.58 -4.54 42.65
C PRO A 154 -53.12 -5.97 42.79
N SER A 155 -52.75 -6.61 43.89
CA SER A 155 -53.26 -7.91 44.33
C SER A 155 -54.02 -7.75 45.65
N MET A 156 -54.51 -8.84 46.24
CA MET A 156 -55.12 -8.77 47.58
C MET A 156 -54.11 -8.40 48.68
N GLU A 157 -52.82 -8.63 48.44
CA GLU A 157 -51.76 -8.48 49.44
C GLU A 157 -50.85 -7.26 49.17
N GLU A 158 -50.81 -6.76 47.93
CA GLU A 158 -49.94 -5.66 47.53
C GLU A 158 -50.68 -4.56 46.76
N MET A 159 -50.43 -3.32 47.14
CA MET A 159 -50.90 -2.16 46.39
C MET A 159 -50.17 -2.05 45.05
N GLY A 160 -50.89 -1.59 44.03
CA GLY A 160 -50.31 -1.39 42.70
C GLY A 160 -49.23 -0.31 42.72
N SER A 161 -48.26 -0.44 41.82
CA SER A 161 -47.22 0.59 41.65
C SER A 161 -46.81 0.75 40.19
N TRP A 162 -46.37 1.97 39.86
CA TRP A 162 -45.89 2.35 38.53
C TRP A 162 -44.47 2.88 38.66
N VAL A 163 -43.49 2.06 38.27
CA VAL A 163 -42.08 2.35 38.53
C VAL A 163 -41.33 2.55 37.22
N TRP A 164 -40.59 3.64 37.13
CA TRP A 164 -39.65 3.88 36.04
C TRP A 164 -38.24 3.48 36.45
N TYR A 165 -37.58 2.77 35.55
CA TYR A 165 -36.16 2.49 35.58
C TYR A 165 -35.54 3.15 34.36
N SER A 166 -34.62 4.06 34.57
CA SER A 166 -33.90 4.75 33.49
C SER A 166 -32.40 4.64 33.73
N GLN A 167 -31.61 4.60 32.66
CA GLN A 167 -30.16 4.69 32.81
C GLN A 167 -29.79 6.00 33.51
N LEU A 168 -28.91 5.93 34.51
CA LEU A 168 -28.48 7.09 35.28
C LEU A 168 -27.33 7.83 34.58
N TRP A 169 -27.17 9.09 34.96
CA TRP A 169 -26.07 9.94 34.52
C TRP A 169 -24.72 9.38 34.99
N GLY A 170 -23.78 9.18 34.08
CA GLY A 170 -22.46 8.60 34.31
C GLY A 170 -22.43 7.07 34.37
N ASP A 171 -23.59 6.41 34.38
CA ASP A 171 -23.74 4.96 34.59
C ASP A 171 -24.55 4.32 33.46
N PRO A 172 -23.98 4.23 32.24
CA PRO A 172 -24.73 3.75 31.09
C PRO A 172 -25.02 2.26 31.19
N TRP A 173 -26.22 1.89 30.75
CA TRP A 173 -26.57 0.50 30.58
C TRP A 173 -25.91 -0.05 29.32
N TYR A 174 -25.44 -1.29 29.40
CA TYR A 174 -24.93 -1.99 28.24
C TYR A 174 -25.26 -3.47 28.29
N PHE A 175 -25.53 -4.02 27.12
CA PHE A 175 -25.73 -5.44 26.94
C PHE A 175 -24.55 -6.02 26.18
N GLN A 176 -23.91 -7.02 26.77
CA GLN A 176 -22.75 -7.65 26.17
C GLN A 176 -23.18 -8.86 25.34
N THR A 177 -22.67 -8.94 24.12
CA THR A 177 -22.87 -10.08 23.22
C THR A 177 -21.54 -10.54 22.64
N GLN A 178 -21.46 -11.80 22.24
CA GLN A 178 -20.41 -12.32 21.38
C GLN A 178 -20.92 -12.39 19.93
N THR A 179 -20.10 -12.01 18.97
CA THR A 179 -20.45 -11.98 17.54
C THR A 179 -19.25 -12.30 16.67
N ASP A 180 -19.54 -12.81 15.47
CA ASP A 180 -18.57 -13.10 14.44
C ASP A 180 -18.35 -11.90 13.51
N LEU A 181 -17.15 -11.80 12.96
CA LEU A 181 -16.89 -10.93 11.81
C LEU A 181 -17.20 -11.68 10.51
N VAL A 182 -18.10 -11.15 9.70
CA VAL A 182 -18.54 -11.77 8.45
C VAL A 182 -18.19 -10.91 7.24
N THR A 183 -17.83 -11.58 6.15
CA THR A 183 -17.56 -10.92 4.86
C THR A 183 -18.78 -11.02 3.98
N SER A 184 -19.12 -9.92 3.30
CA SER A 184 -20.14 -9.90 2.26
C SER A 184 -19.68 -9.10 1.05
N GLU A 185 -20.32 -9.35 -0.09
CA GLU A 185 -20.12 -8.54 -1.28
C GLU A 185 -20.61 -7.11 -1.04
N LEU A 186 -19.98 -6.16 -1.72
CA LEU A 186 -20.33 -4.75 -1.69
C LEU A 186 -20.48 -4.23 -3.13
N ASP A 187 -21.56 -3.50 -3.37
CA ASP A 187 -21.77 -2.85 -4.67
C ASP A 187 -20.73 -1.73 -4.91
N ARG A 188 -20.30 -1.54 -6.17
CA ARG A 188 -19.31 -0.52 -6.53
C ARG A 188 -19.76 0.91 -6.27
N ASN A 189 -21.07 1.18 -6.22
CA ASN A 189 -21.59 2.49 -5.85
C ASN A 189 -21.71 2.67 -4.34
N LEU A 190 -21.26 1.68 -3.55
CA LEU A 190 -21.35 1.67 -2.10
C LEU A 190 -22.80 1.89 -1.63
N ASN A 191 -23.76 1.28 -2.33
CA ASN A 191 -25.18 1.47 -2.07
C ASN A 191 -25.67 0.54 -0.96
N THR A 192 -25.35 0.87 0.29
CA THR A 192 -25.85 0.17 1.47
C THR A 192 -26.54 1.15 2.43
N PRO A 193 -27.44 0.69 3.31
CA PRO A 193 -28.03 1.56 4.33
C PRO A 193 -26.97 2.27 5.20
N TYR A 194 -25.84 1.62 5.46
CA TYR A 194 -24.70 2.21 6.18
C TYR A 194 -24.15 3.42 5.43
N PHE A 195 -23.80 3.27 4.15
CA PHE A 195 -23.21 4.36 3.36
C PHE A 195 -24.24 5.44 2.98
N ALA A 196 -25.54 5.09 2.88
CA ALA A 196 -26.61 6.07 2.77
C ALA A 196 -26.71 6.95 4.01
N SER A 197 -26.46 6.38 5.19
CA SER A 197 -26.43 7.11 6.47
C SER A 197 -25.13 7.89 6.71
N ASN A 198 -24.06 7.54 5.99
CA ASN A 198 -22.71 8.12 6.09
C ASN A 198 -22.16 8.57 4.71
N PRO A 199 -22.79 9.58 4.06
CA PRO A 199 -22.47 9.95 2.68
C PRO A 199 -21.06 10.53 2.51
N GLU A 200 -20.51 11.23 3.50
CA GLU A 200 -19.16 11.79 3.43
C GLU A 200 -18.08 10.70 3.42
N GLU A 201 -18.24 9.64 4.23
CA GLU A 201 -17.36 8.47 4.21
C GLU A 201 -17.48 7.71 2.88
N ARG A 202 -18.71 7.54 2.40
CA ARG A 202 -19.00 6.93 1.09
C ARG A 202 -18.28 7.67 -0.04
N ASP A 203 -18.42 8.98 -0.11
CA ASP A 203 -17.89 9.78 -1.22
C ASP A 203 -16.36 9.82 -1.19
N ALA A 204 -15.75 9.94 -0.01
CA ALA A 204 -14.29 9.86 0.14
C ALA A 204 -13.74 8.49 -0.29
N LEU A 205 -14.40 7.39 0.12
CA LEU A 205 -14.01 6.05 -0.27
C LEU A 205 -14.18 5.82 -1.79
N LYS A 206 -15.29 6.29 -2.35
CA LYS A 206 -15.57 6.20 -3.79
C LYS A 206 -14.51 6.91 -4.61
N LEU A 207 -14.15 8.14 -4.25
CA LEU A 207 -13.08 8.90 -4.91
C LEU A 207 -11.74 8.13 -4.88
N LYS A 208 -11.42 7.50 -3.75
CA LYS A 208 -10.19 6.72 -3.64
C LYS A 208 -10.23 5.47 -4.50
N LEU A 209 -11.35 4.74 -4.52
CA LEU A 209 -11.58 3.57 -5.36
C LEU A 209 -11.55 3.89 -6.87
N GLU A 210 -12.10 5.04 -7.28
CA GLU A 210 -12.02 5.51 -8.67
C GLU A 210 -10.57 5.83 -9.08
N SER A 211 -9.78 6.43 -8.18
CA SER A 211 -8.34 6.67 -8.42
C SER A 211 -7.52 5.39 -8.53
N ILE A 212 -8.08 4.27 -8.07
CA ILE A 212 -7.41 2.96 -8.07
C ILE A 212 -7.58 2.23 -9.39
N SER A 213 -8.53 2.60 -10.26
CA SER A 213 -8.86 1.73 -11.38
C SER A 213 -9.12 2.43 -12.72
N GLY A 214 -8.25 2.09 -13.67
CA GLY A 214 -8.67 1.75 -15.04
C GLY A 214 -9.03 0.26 -15.22
N THR A 215 -9.22 -0.51 -14.13
CA THR A 215 -9.45 -1.97 -14.14
C THR A 215 -10.74 -2.42 -13.42
N ALA A 216 -11.21 -3.64 -13.69
CA ALA A 216 -12.36 -4.24 -13.00
C ALA A 216 -11.95 -4.84 -11.64
N PHE A 217 -12.56 -4.39 -10.55
CA PHE A 217 -12.46 -5.00 -9.21
C PHE A 217 -13.84 -5.35 -8.63
N SER A 218 -13.94 -6.36 -7.77
CA SER A 218 -15.10 -6.52 -6.88
C SER A 218 -14.80 -5.84 -5.55
N LEU A 219 -15.85 -5.40 -4.85
CA LEU A 219 -15.72 -4.89 -3.48
C LEU A 219 -16.27 -5.92 -2.51
N GLN A 220 -15.58 -6.03 -1.38
CA GLN A 220 -16.02 -6.79 -0.22
C GLN A 220 -16.08 -5.86 0.99
N GLN A 221 -17.01 -6.14 1.90
CA GLN A 221 -17.11 -5.47 3.19
C GLN A 221 -17.01 -6.48 4.34
N LEU A 222 -16.47 -6.02 5.47
CA LEU A 222 -16.42 -6.75 6.72
C LEU A 222 -17.43 -6.13 7.69
N LEU A 223 -18.30 -6.96 8.27
CA LEU A 223 -19.41 -6.57 9.14
C LEU A 223 -19.36 -7.35 10.45
N PHE A 224 -19.99 -6.79 11.50
CA PHE A 224 -20.36 -7.56 12.68
C PHE A 224 -21.66 -8.32 12.41
N ASN A 225 -21.68 -9.63 12.68
CA ASN A 225 -22.90 -10.42 12.59
C ASN A 225 -23.77 -10.22 13.83
N LEU A 226 -24.37 -9.03 13.95
CA LEU A 226 -25.20 -8.65 15.10
C LEU A 226 -26.53 -9.42 15.15
N GLN A 227 -26.94 -10.06 14.04
CA GLN A 227 -28.16 -10.85 13.96
C GLN A 227 -28.02 -12.19 14.68
N GLU A 228 -26.83 -12.80 14.63
CA GLU A 228 -26.52 -14.06 15.31
C GLU A 228 -25.75 -13.84 16.62
N ALA A 229 -25.72 -12.60 17.13
CA ALA A 229 -24.98 -12.26 18.34
C ALA A 229 -25.55 -12.97 19.58
N VAL A 230 -24.67 -13.67 20.30
CA VAL A 230 -25.01 -14.50 21.46
C VAL A 230 -24.88 -13.68 22.75
N PRO A 231 -25.95 -13.55 23.55
CA PRO A 231 -25.91 -12.82 24.83
C PRO A 231 -24.91 -13.37 25.85
N GLN A 232 -24.15 -12.47 26.49
CA GLN A 232 -23.23 -12.76 27.59
C GLN A 232 -23.87 -12.31 28.92
N GLY A 233 -24.81 -13.13 29.42
CA GLY A 233 -25.84 -12.72 30.37
C GLY A 233 -25.38 -12.18 31.73
N SER A 234 -24.20 -12.57 32.23
CA SER A 234 -23.61 -12.10 33.50
C SER A 234 -22.75 -10.84 33.35
N SER A 235 -22.28 -10.52 32.14
CA SER A 235 -21.36 -9.40 31.89
C SER A 235 -22.07 -8.08 31.57
N SER A 236 -23.38 -8.13 31.36
CA SER A 236 -24.23 -6.97 31.06
C SER A 236 -24.54 -6.13 32.30
N ARG A 237 -24.63 -4.80 32.17
CA ARG A 237 -24.86 -3.88 33.29
C ARG A 237 -26.14 -3.09 33.09
N PHE A 238 -27.04 -3.18 34.06
CA PHE A 238 -28.34 -2.47 34.11
C PHE A 238 -28.53 -1.83 35.49
N PHE A 239 -27.63 -0.91 35.86
CA PHE A 239 -27.59 -0.33 37.20
C PHE A 239 -28.93 0.34 37.56
N GLY A 240 -29.48 0.02 38.73
CA GLY A 240 -30.76 0.55 39.23
C GLY A 240 -32.01 -0.22 38.79
N LEU A 241 -31.92 -1.15 37.83
CA LEU A 241 -33.04 -2.00 37.41
C LEU A 241 -33.14 -3.24 38.32
N ASN A 242 -33.89 -3.11 39.41
CA ASN A 242 -33.97 -4.14 40.45
C ASN A 242 -35.19 -5.08 40.30
N ASP A 243 -36.11 -4.80 39.38
CA ASP A 243 -37.27 -5.68 39.09
C ASP A 243 -36.87 -6.81 38.14
N GLU A 244 -37.03 -8.05 38.60
CA GLU A 244 -36.60 -9.24 37.86
C GLU A 244 -37.38 -9.44 36.56
N THR A 245 -38.69 -9.16 36.54
CA THR A 245 -39.52 -9.31 35.34
C THR A 245 -39.10 -8.31 34.27
N ALA A 246 -38.93 -7.04 34.66
CA ALA A 246 -38.47 -5.98 33.77
C ALA A 246 -37.05 -6.27 33.24
N LEU A 247 -36.14 -6.74 34.09
CA LEU A 247 -34.79 -7.13 33.69
C LEU A 247 -34.79 -8.29 32.70
N GLN A 248 -35.57 -9.35 32.95
CA GLN A 248 -35.68 -10.50 32.04
C GLN A 248 -36.25 -10.09 30.68
N LEU A 249 -37.31 -9.28 30.65
CA LEU A 249 -37.90 -8.78 29.41
C LEU A 249 -36.95 -7.87 28.63
N LEU A 250 -36.20 -7.01 29.33
CA LEU A 250 -35.17 -6.18 28.71
C LEU A 250 -34.07 -7.04 28.09
N LYS A 251 -33.49 -7.97 28.86
CA LYS A 251 -32.42 -8.87 28.38
C LYS A 251 -32.88 -9.71 27.18
N LYS A 252 -34.10 -10.25 27.21
CA LYS A 252 -34.65 -11.08 26.13
C LYS A 252 -34.82 -10.30 24.82
N ASN A 253 -35.12 -9.00 24.89
CA ASN A 253 -35.46 -8.21 23.72
C ASN A 253 -34.35 -7.25 23.27
N PHE A 254 -33.30 -7.04 24.09
CA PHE A 254 -32.26 -6.06 23.79
C PHE A 254 -31.57 -6.31 22.44
N THR A 255 -31.09 -7.55 22.20
CA THR A 255 -30.45 -7.93 20.93
C THR A 255 -31.38 -7.78 19.75
N ARG A 256 -32.67 -8.15 19.89
CA ARG A 256 -33.66 -8.01 18.82
C ARG A 256 -33.88 -6.55 18.45
N ILE A 257 -33.97 -5.66 19.43
CA ILE A 257 -34.16 -4.22 19.17
C ILE A 257 -32.92 -3.64 18.47
N TRP A 258 -31.72 -4.03 18.92
CA TRP A 258 -30.47 -3.64 18.27
C TRP A 258 -30.33 -4.19 16.85
N SER A 259 -30.79 -5.43 16.61
CA SER A 259 -30.79 -6.05 15.28
C SER A 259 -31.72 -5.30 14.31
N ILE A 260 -32.93 -4.91 14.75
CA ILE A 260 -33.83 -4.08 13.95
C ILE A 260 -33.18 -2.74 13.62
N PHE A 261 -32.58 -2.08 14.62
CA PHE A 261 -31.82 -0.84 14.41
C PHE A 261 -30.71 -1.00 13.37
N ALA A 262 -29.92 -2.07 13.46
CA ALA A 262 -28.81 -2.31 12.54
C ALA A 262 -29.31 -2.60 11.11
N LYS A 263 -30.46 -3.26 10.98
CA LYS A 263 -31.10 -3.48 9.68
C LYS A 263 -31.57 -2.18 9.04
N ASP A 264 -32.20 -1.29 9.81
CA ASP A 264 -32.79 -0.05 9.29
C ASP A 264 -31.73 1.00 8.90
N HIS A 265 -30.60 1.03 9.61
CA HIS A 265 -29.54 2.02 9.41
C HIS A 265 -28.25 1.47 8.79
N GLY A 266 -28.19 0.15 8.58
CA GLY A 266 -27.04 -0.58 8.09
C GLY A 266 -26.14 -1.06 9.23
N GLU A 267 -25.63 -2.28 9.13
CA GLU A 267 -24.66 -2.80 10.09
C GLU A 267 -23.36 -1.99 9.99
N PRO A 268 -22.63 -1.78 11.11
CA PRO A 268 -21.37 -1.05 11.09
C PRO A 268 -20.35 -1.76 10.18
N VAL A 269 -19.84 -1.03 9.19
CA VAL A 269 -18.80 -1.55 8.29
C VAL A 269 -17.42 -1.38 8.93
N ILE A 270 -16.71 -2.49 9.10
CA ILE A 270 -15.41 -2.56 9.79
C ILE A 270 -14.25 -2.52 8.79
N GLY A 271 -14.52 -2.75 7.51
CA GLY A 271 -13.52 -2.62 6.46
C GLY A 271 -14.11 -2.82 5.09
N VAL A 272 -13.51 -2.17 4.10
CA VAL A 272 -13.78 -2.38 2.68
C VAL A 272 -12.50 -2.86 2.01
N THR A 273 -12.62 -3.82 1.10
CA THR A 273 -11.48 -4.30 0.31
C THR A 273 -11.87 -4.38 -1.16
N ALA A 274 -11.00 -3.85 -2.02
CA ALA A 274 -11.08 -4.04 -3.46
C ALA A 274 -10.25 -5.25 -3.86
N VAL A 275 -10.91 -6.25 -4.43
CA VAL A 275 -10.27 -7.46 -4.97
C VAL A 275 -10.27 -7.36 -6.48
N ALA A 276 -9.10 -7.34 -7.08
CA ALA A 276 -9.00 -7.15 -8.51
C ALA A 276 -9.47 -8.40 -9.27
N GLN A 277 -10.19 -8.19 -10.38
CA GLN A 277 -10.69 -9.26 -11.24
C GLN A 277 -9.85 -9.43 -12.51
N GLU A 278 -9.13 -8.38 -12.91
CA GLU A 278 -8.25 -8.37 -14.08
C GLU A 278 -6.86 -7.87 -13.68
N PRO A 279 -5.77 -8.35 -14.32
CA PRO A 279 -4.44 -7.80 -14.13
C PRO A 279 -4.41 -6.28 -14.35
N SER A 280 -3.77 -5.56 -13.44
CA SER A 280 -3.65 -4.10 -13.44
C SER A 280 -2.19 -3.67 -13.41
N ALA A 281 -1.93 -2.40 -13.73
CA ALA A 281 -0.59 -1.83 -13.64
C ALA A 281 -0.15 -1.55 -12.19
N SER A 282 -1.01 -1.81 -11.20
CA SER A 282 -0.71 -1.54 -9.79
C SER A 282 0.24 -2.60 -9.22
N PRO A 283 1.36 -2.21 -8.59
CA PRO A 283 2.33 -3.13 -8.05
C PRO A 283 1.86 -3.86 -6.78
N LEU A 284 0.78 -3.40 -6.15
CA LEU A 284 0.20 -4.00 -4.94
C LEU A 284 -1.23 -4.49 -5.18
N GLN A 285 -1.53 -4.93 -6.40
CA GLN A 285 -2.84 -5.47 -6.74
C GLN A 285 -3.19 -6.67 -5.86
N VAL A 286 -4.16 -6.50 -4.96
CA VAL A 286 -4.64 -7.57 -4.08
C VAL A 286 -5.42 -8.59 -4.90
N THR A 287 -4.93 -9.83 -4.91
CA THR A 287 -5.57 -10.97 -5.57
C THR A 287 -6.12 -11.99 -4.58
N ALA A 288 -5.60 -12.01 -3.35
CA ALA A 288 -6.14 -12.80 -2.25
C ALA A 288 -5.96 -12.08 -0.92
N LEU A 289 -6.90 -12.28 -0.01
CA LEU A 289 -6.97 -11.65 1.29
C LEU A 289 -7.44 -12.65 2.35
N GLU A 290 -6.81 -12.60 3.53
CA GLU A 290 -7.29 -13.26 4.75
C GLU A 290 -7.24 -12.26 5.91
N ARG A 291 -8.01 -12.52 6.97
CA ARG A 291 -8.03 -11.66 8.16
C ARG A 291 -7.55 -12.41 9.40
N TRP A 292 -6.81 -11.71 10.25
CA TRP A 292 -6.28 -12.27 11.47
C TRP A 292 -6.29 -11.25 12.60
N ILE A 293 -6.65 -11.68 13.81
CA ILE A 293 -6.52 -10.83 14.99
C ILE A 293 -5.17 -11.11 15.64
N SER A 294 -4.42 -10.06 15.93
CA SER A 294 -3.17 -10.16 16.69
C SER A 294 -3.35 -9.49 18.05
N PRO A 295 -3.54 -10.29 19.12
CA PRO A 295 -3.44 -9.80 20.48
C PRO A 295 -2.08 -9.18 20.73
N VAL A 296 -2.02 -8.29 21.73
CA VAL A 296 -0.76 -7.68 22.17
C VAL A 296 0.15 -8.76 22.76
N VAL A 297 1.36 -8.86 22.21
CA VAL A 297 2.45 -9.66 22.74
C VAL A 297 2.86 -9.10 24.11
N ASP A 298 2.95 -9.98 25.11
CA ASP A 298 3.34 -9.66 26.49
C ASP A 298 2.49 -8.57 27.17
N ALA A 299 1.17 -8.57 26.93
CA ALA A 299 0.23 -7.67 27.58
C ALA A 299 0.34 -7.74 29.12
N ARG A 300 0.52 -6.58 29.78
CA ARG A 300 0.71 -6.47 31.23
C ARG A 300 -0.56 -6.04 31.95
N SER A 301 -1.46 -5.39 31.24
CA SER A 301 -2.72 -4.90 31.78
C SER A 301 -3.85 -4.94 30.74
N PRO A 302 -5.12 -4.93 31.17
CA PRO A 302 -6.26 -4.84 30.25
C PRO A 302 -6.25 -3.59 29.35
N LYS A 303 -5.54 -2.52 29.75
CA LYS A 303 -5.40 -1.31 28.93
C LYS A 303 -4.54 -1.55 27.70
N ASP A 304 -3.64 -2.52 27.75
CA ASP A 304 -2.73 -2.81 26.65
C ASP A 304 -3.49 -3.36 25.44
N PHE A 305 -4.58 -4.09 25.66
CA PHE A 305 -5.44 -4.66 24.59
C PHE A 305 -6.03 -3.63 23.63
N LYS A 306 -5.94 -2.33 23.93
CA LYS A 306 -6.20 -1.26 22.95
C LYS A 306 -5.31 -1.35 21.70
N ALA A 307 -4.10 -1.90 21.85
CA ALA A 307 -3.14 -2.14 20.78
C ALA A 307 -3.39 -3.44 20.00
N THR A 308 -4.32 -4.31 20.41
CA THR A 308 -4.70 -5.49 19.63
C THR A 308 -5.09 -5.06 18.22
N THR A 309 -4.64 -5.77 17.19
CA THR A 309 -4.89 -5.37 15.80
C THR A 309 -5.75 -6.37 15.03
N LEU A 310 -6.62 -5.83 14.17
CA LEU A 310 -7.21 -6.57 13.07
C LEU A 310 -6.30 -6.40 11.84
N ASN A 311 -5.77 -7.52 11.35
CA ASN A 311 -4.81 -7.57 10.26
C ASN A 311 -5.48 -8.08 8.99
N TYR A 312 -5.16 -7.43 7.88
CA TYR A 312 -5.52 -7.80 6.53
C TYR A 312 -4.26 -8.37 5.87
N LEU A 313 -4.21 -9.69 5.76
CA LEU A 313 -3.09 -10.45 5.23
C LEU A 313 -3.28 -10.58 3.72
N CYS A 314 -2.39 -9.99 2.93
CA CYS A 314 -2.60 -9.82 1.50
C CYS A 314 -1.56 -10.58 0.68
N ALA A 315 -2.02 -11.19 -0.41
CA ALA A 315 -1.19 -11.66 -1.51
C ALA A 315 -1.51 -10.87 -2.78
N ILE A 316 -0.49 -10.60 -3.58
CA ILE A 316 -0.60 -9.78 -4.78
C ILE A 316 -0.28 -10.56 -6.05
N ASN A 317 -0.74 -10.07 -7.20
CA ASN A 317 -0.34 -10.56 -8.52
C ASN A 317 -0.51 -12.09 -8.72
N GLY A 318 -1.49 -12.70 -8.05
CA GLY A 318 -1.76 -14.14 -8.12
C GLY A 318 -0.88 -15.00 -7.22
N ASN A 319 -0.06 -14.40 -6.36
CA ASN A 319 0.72 -15.12 -5.36
C ASN A 319 -0.21 -15.93 -4.44
N GLN A 320 0.26 -17.09 -4.02
CA GLN A 320 -0.47 -17.93 -3.07
C GLN A 320 -0.56 -17.23 -1.71
N LEU A 321 -1.77 -17.12 -1.17
CA LEU A 321 -1.99 -16.66 0.19
C LEU A 321 -1.92 -17.87 1.14
N PRO A 322 -0.91 -17.95 2.03
CA PRO A 322 -0.87 -18.99 3.05
C PRO A 322 -1.91 -18.73 4.15
N GLY A 323 -2.17 -19.73 4.98
CA GLY A 323 -3.05 -19.59 6.14
C GLY A 323 -2.50 -18.58 7.17
N PRO A 324 -3.37 -18.03 8.04
CA PRO A 324 -2.97 -17.03 9.02
C PRO A 324 -1.98 -17.58 10.05
N GLN A 325 -1.01 -16.76 10.46
CA GLN A 325 0.04 -17.10 11.42
C GLN A 325 0.15 -16.00 12.49
N SER A 326 0.57 -16.40 13.70
CA SER A 326 0.80 -15.45 14.79
C SER A 326 2.09 -14.65 14.59
N PHE A 327 2.01 -13.35 14.89
CA PHE A 327 3.18 -12.47 14.91
C PHE A 327 3.83 -12.49 16.28
N SER A 328 5.16 -12.55 16.31
CA SER A 328 5.94 -12.50 17.56
C SER A 328 6.28 -11.07 17.99
N TRP A 329 5.60 -10.08 17.41
CA TRP A 329 5.77 -8.65 17.67
C TRP A 329 4.43 -7.94 17.71
N ASN A 330 4.42 -6.74 18.29
CA ASN A 330 3.28 -5.84 18.25
C ASN A 330 3.35 -4.98 16.99
N TRP A 331 2.24 -4.83 16.27
CA TRP A 331 2.16 -3.87 15.15
C TRP A 331 2.20 -2.42 15.64
N ILE A 332 1.57 -2.15 16.78
CA ILE A 332 1.61 -0.87 17.49
C ILE A 332 1.84 -1.18 18.97
N GLU A 333 2.78 -0.49 19.62
CA GLU A 333 2.98 -0.65 21.06
C GLU A 333 1.80 -0.03 21.84
N PRO A 334 1.39 -0.61 22.98
CA PRO A 334 0.32 -0.06 23.83
C PRO A 334 0.44 1.43 24.14
N LYS A 335 1.66 1.92 24.35
CA LYS A 335 1.95 3.35 24.61
C LYS A 335 1.75 4.26 23.40
N ASP A 336 1.86 3.71 22.19
CA ASP A 336 1.87 4.45 20.92
C ASP A 336 0.49 4.44 20.23
N VAL A 337 -0.51 3.72 20.78
CA VAL A 337 -1.88 3.62 20.24
C VAL A 337 -2.55 4.97 20.01
N SER A 338 -2.23 5.97 20.83
CA SER A 338 -2.80 7.33 20.67
C SER A 338 -2.24 8.10 19.47
N GLN A 339 -1.15 7.63 18.87
CA GLN A 339 -0.39 8.34 17.82
C GLN A 339 -0.63 7.76 16.42
N SER A 340 -1.31 6.61 16.31
CA SER A 340 -1.51 5.93 15.03
C SER A 340 -2.76 5.07 15.04
N SER A 341 -3.42 4.99 13.88
CA SER A 341 -4.56 4.09 13.71
C SER A 341 -4.14 2.65 13.45
N GLY A 342 -2.90 2.43 12.99
CA GLY A 342 -2.42 1.13 12.54
C GLY A 342 -1.12 1.22 11.75
N VAL A 343 -0.79 0.14 11.03
CA VAL A 343 0.41 0.01 10.21
C VAL A 343 0.09 -0.66 8.88
N THR A 344 0.72 -0.20 7.81
CA THR A 344 0.92 -1.01 6.62
C THR A 344 2.37 -1.45 6.57
N SER A 345 2.62 -2.75 6.40
CA SER A 345 3.95 -3.31 6.19
C SER A 345 4.00 -4.09 4.88
N ILE A 346 4.96 -3.77 4.01
CA ILE A 346 5.17 -4.41 2.72
C ILE A 346 6.47 -5.22 2.78
N LYS A 347 6.38 -6.49 2.41
CA LYS A 347 7.51 -7.43 2.43
C LYS A 347 8.67 -6.90 1.60
N ARG A 348 9.89 -7.06 2.12
CA ARG A 348 11.13 -6.62 1.43
C ARG A 348 11.21 -7.05 -0.04
N ASN A 349 10.81 -8.29 -0.36
CA ASN A 349 10.93 -8.85 -1.70
C ASN A 349 9.91 -8.23 -2.66
N THR A 350 8.74 -7.86 -2.16
CA THR A 350 7.72 -7.13 -2.92
C THR A 350 8.24 -5.74 -3.33
N ILE A 351 8.89 -5.03 -2.40
CA ILE A 351 9.54 -3.75 -2.71
C ILE A 351 10.74 -3.95 -3.65
N ALA A 352 11.56 -4.98 -3.42
CA ALA A 352 12.71 -5.28 -4.26
C ALA A 352 12.30 -5.56 -5.71
N GLN A 353 11.28 -6.39 -5.91
CA GLN A 353 10.72 -6.69 -7.23
C GLN A 353 10.20 -5.41 -7.90
N TYR A 354 9.42 -4.60 -7.17
CA TYR A 354 8.92 -3.33 -7.68
C TYR A 354 10.05 -2.41 -8.18
N LEU A 355 11.12 -2.26 -7.40
CA LEU A 355 12.26 -1.45 -7.78
C LEU A 355 13.00 -2.06 -8.98
N LEU A 356 13.21 -3.38 -8.98
CA LEU A 356 13.85 -4.08 -10.09
C LEU A 356 13.09 -3.91 -11.41
N ASP A 357 11.76 -3.98 -11.40
CA ASP A 357 10.95 -3.79 -12.62
C ASP A 357 11.16 -2.38 -13.23
N LYS A 358 11.48 -1.38 -12.40
CA LYS A 358 11.83 -0.03 -12.84
C LYS A 358 13.29 0.10 -13.28
N ILE A 359 14.20 -0.63 -12.64
CA ILE A 359 15.65 -0.57 -12.90
C ILE A 359 16.03 -1.38 -14.15
N LEU A 360 15.43 -2.56 -14.33
CA LEU A 360 15.84 -3.57 -15.33
C LEU A 360 15.90 -3.02 -16.76
N PRO A 361 14.90 -2.24 -17.27
CA PRO A 361 14.97 -1.67 -18.61
C PRO A 361 16.17 -0.75 -18.83
N GLN A 362 16.63 -0.05 -17.78
CA GLN A 362 17.82 0.80 -17.86
C GLN A 362 19.10 -0.03 -17.72
N ALA A 363 19.13 -0.97 -16.77
CA ALA A 363 20.27 -1.86 -16.54
C ALA A 363 20.68 -2.65 -17.80
N ARG A 364 19.72 -3.11 -18.60
CA ARG A 364 19.99 -3.81 -19.88
C ARG A 364 20.86 -3.00 -20.83
N LYS A 365 20.74 -1.67 -20.84
CA LYS A 365 21.56 -0.79 -21.69
C LYS A 365 23.05 -0.84 -21.32
N SER A 366 23.35 -1.13 -20.06
CA SER A 366 24.72 -1.27 -19.54
C SER A 366 25.22 -2.72 -19.56
N CYS A 367 24.37 -3.69 -19.91
CA CYS A 367 24.77 -5.07 -20.15
C CYS A 367 25.25 -5.19 -21.61
N ILE A 368 26.57 -5.14 -21.80
CA ILE A 368 27.20 -5.01 -23.13
C ILE A 368 27.87 -6.32 -23.54
N GLN A 369 27.38 -6.95 -24.60
CA GLN A 369 28.09 -8.04 -25.26
C GLN A 369 29.24 -7.45 -26.08
N THR A 370 30.45 -7.96 -25.88
CA THR A 370 31.63 -7.57 -26.66
C THR A 370 31.82 -8.51 -27.85
N ILE A 371 32.41 -8.01 -28.93
CA ILE A 371 32.76 -8.77 -30.13
C ILE A 371 34.22 -8.51 -30.42
N ALA A 372 34.98 -9.57 -30.70
CA ALA A 372 36.37 -9.50 -31.12
C ALA A 372 36.59 -10.51 -32.24
N SER A 373 37.24 -10.09 -33.33
CA SER A 373 37.79 -10.91 -34.41
C SER A 373 39.18 -10.39 -34.72
N VAL A 374 40.14 -11.30 -34.83
CA VAL A 374 41.49 -10.99 -35.30
C VAL A 374 41.80 -12.05 -36.34
N ASP A 375 41.81 -11.67 -37.61
CA ASP A 375 41.92 -12.60 -38.72
C ASP A 375 43.13 -12.24 -39.59
N ALA A 376 43.85 -13.26 -40.07
CA ALA A 376 44.93 -13.06 -41.03
C ALA A 376 44.33 -12.83 -42.42
N ASP A 377 44.56 -11.64 -42.99
CA ASP A 377 44.16 -11.36 -44.35
C ASP A 377 45.22 -11.92 -45.32
N GLY A 378 44.88 -13.05 -45.94
CA GLY A 378 45.76 -13.74 -46.88
C GLY A 378 46.10 -12.94 -48.15
N SER A 379 45.41 -11.83 -48.42
CA SER A 379 45.67 -10.97 -49.58
C SER A 379 46.64 -9.82 -49.28
N SER A 380 46.63 -9.30 -48.05
CA SER A 380 47.53 -8.21 -47.60
C SER A 380 48.71 -8.70 -46.76
N GLY A 381 48.64 -9.91 -46.21
CA GLY A 381 49.64 -10.44 -45.28
C GLY A 381 49.60 -9.79 -43.89
N GLN A 382 48.55 -9.02 -43.58
CA GLN A 382 48.37 -8.29 -42.32
C GLN A 382 47.25 -8.90 -41.46
N LEU A 383 47.20 -8.52 -40.19
CA LEU A 383 46.10 -8.86 -39.29
C LEU A 383 44.97 -7.84 -39.41
N GLN A 384 43.75 -8.33 -39.63
CA GLN A 384 42.53 -7.55 -39.58
C GLN A 384 41.90 -7.65 -38.20
N TRP A 385 41.72 -6.50 -37.55
CA TRP A 385 41.14 -6.40 -36.22
C TRP A 385 39.70 -5.87 -36.33
N VAL A 386 38.74 -6.68 -35.90
CA VAL A 386 37.32 -6.31 -35.84
C VAL A 386 36.87 -6.39 -34.41
N PHE A 387 36.17 -5.36 -33.95
CA PHE A 387 35.56 -5.37 -32.63
C PHE A 387 34.22 -4.65 -32.61
N GLY A 388 33.43 -4.90 -31.58
CA GLY A 388 32.12 -4.29 -31.44
C GLY A 388 31.52 -4.43 -30.05
N PHE A 389 30.49 -3.64 -29.80
CA PHE A 389 29.75 -3.61 -28.55
C PHE A 389 28.25 -3.65 -28.86
N ARG A 390 27.55 -4.63 -28.28
CA ARG A 390 26.10 -4.81 -28.42
C ARG A 390 25.42 -4.67 -27.04
N PRO A 391 24.93 -3.46 -26.69
CA PRO A 391 24.18 -3.26 -25.45
C PRO A 391 22.79 -3.93 -25.51
N GLY A 392 22.06 -3.92 -24.40
CA GLY A 392 20.69 -4.44 -24.34
C GLY A 392 20.60 -5.91 -23.92
N GLN A 393 21.67 -6.47 -23.37
CA GLN A 393 21.71 -7.87 -22.95
C GLN A 393 20.95 -8.10 -21.64
N GLU A 394 20.50 -9.33 -21.42
CA GLU A 394 19.80 -9.70 -20.19
C GLU A 394 20.78 -10.01 -19.05
N PRO A 395 20.72 -9.29 -17.91
CA PRO A 395 21.47 -9.67 -16.72
C PRO A 395 20.81 -10.84 -15.99
N THR A 396 21.61 -11.52 -15.15
CA THR A 396 21.11 -12.47 -14.15
C THR A 396 20.54 -11.70 -12.95
N LEU A 397 19.34 -12.05 -12.49
CA LEU A 397 18.72 -11.54 -11.28
C LEU A 397 18.98 -12.47 -10.09
N ALA A 398 19.21 -11.90 -8.91
CA ALA A 398 19.20 -12.65 -7.65
C ALA A 398 18.54 -11.83 -6.53
N PHE A 399 17.61 -12.46 -5.81
CA PHE A 399 17.06 -11.96 -4.55
C PHE A 399 17.87 -12.49 -3.37
N LYS A 400 17.98 -11.69 -2.31
CA LYS A 400 18.67 -12.08 -1.09
C LYS A 400 17.67 -12.25 0.05
N GLU A 401 17.70 -13.43 0.67
CA GLU A 401 16.79 -13.79 1.77
C GLU A 401 16.98 -12.92 3.03
N THR A 402 18.20 -12.42 3.26
CA THR A 402 18.53 -11.64 4.46
C THR A 402 19.50 -10.49 4.14
N GLY A 403 19.62 -9.54 5.08
CA GLY A 403 20.48 -8.38 4.97
C GLY A 403 19.85 -7.22 4.17
N PRO A 404 20.49 -6.05 4.11
CA PRO A 404 19.94 -4.85 3.50
C PRO A 404 20.01 -4.86 1.97
N ILE A 405 20.97 -5.60 1.37
CA ILE A 405 20.97 -5.83 -0.08
C ILE A 405 19.83 -6.82 -0.35
N VAL A 406 18.77 -6.37 -0.98
CA VAL A 406 17.55 -7.17 -1.21
C VAL A 406 17.53 -7.82 -2.59
N ALA A 407 18.19 -7.19 -3.56
CA ALA A 407 18.25 -7.62 -4.94
C ALA A 407 19.56 -7.22 -5.61
N SER A 408 20.00 -8.03 -6.56
CA SER A 408 21.16 -7.75 -7.41
C SER A 408 20.95 -8.17 -8.85
N LEU A 409 21.50 -7.38 -9.77
CA LEU A 409 21.65 -7.70 -11.19
C LEU A 409 23.13 -7.92 -11.48
N TYR A 410 23.45 -8.93 -12.29
CA TYR A 410 24.81 -9.19 -12.72
C TYR A 410 24.86 -9.61 -14.19
N TYR A 411 25.78 -9.04 -14.95
CA TYR A 411 26.08 -9.42 -16.32
C TYR A 411 27.59 -9.42 -16.51
N SER A 412 28.11 -10.42 -17.22
CA SER A 412 29.50 -10.43 -17.65
C SER A 412 29.63 -11.14 -18.98
N TYR A 413 30.47 -10.60 -19.86
CA TYR A 413 30.79 -11.20 -21.15
C TYR A 413 32.24 -10.94 -21.48
N THR A 414 32.89 -11.94 -22.09
CA THR A 414 34.26 -11.83 -22.58
C THR A 414 34.31 -12.31 -24.01
N ALA A 415 34.79 -11.47 -24.91
CA ALA A 415 35.19 -11.85 -26.25
C ALA A 415 36.71 -11.93 -26.31
N ARG A 416 37.22 -13.00 -26.91
CA ARG A 416 38.64 -13.19 -27.20
C ARG A 416 38.77 -13.70 -28.62
N SER A 417 39.62 -13.07 -29.41
CA SER A 417 40.02 -13.57 -30.71
C SER A 417 41.51 -13.32 -30.93
N TRP A 418 42.11 -14.13 -31.79
CA TRP A 418 43.52 -14.06 -32.13
C TRP A 418 43.72 -14.52 -33.57
N GLY A 419 44.71 -13.94 -34.22
CA GLY A 419 45.11 -14.26 -35.58
C GLY A 419 46.62 -14.25 -35.71
N GLU A 420 47.13 -14.99 -36.68
CA GLU A 420 48.56 -15.12 -36.91
C GLU A 420 48.87 -15.19 -38.41
N THR A 421 49.86 -14.42 -38.84
CA THR A 421 50.51 -14.51 -40.15
C THR A 421 51.91 -15.11 -39.96
N PRO A 422 52.66 -15.45 -41.02
CA PRO A 422 54.04 -15.93 -40.87
C PRO A 422 54.97 -14.97 -40.11
N ASN A 423 54.62 -13.68 -40.02
CA ASN A 423 55.44 -12.68 -39.36
C ASN A 423 54.81 -12.12 -38.07
N ASP A 424 53.48 -12.09 -37.96
CA ASP A 424 52.78 -11.35 -36.91
C ASP A 424 51.78 -12.20 -36.15
N TYR A 425 51.66 -11.95 -34.85
CA TYR A 425 50.63 -12.47 -33.97
C TYR A 425 49.84 -11.30 -33.39
N GLY A 426 48.52 -11.46 -33.29
CA GLY A 426 47.66 -10.51 -32.62
C GLY A 426 46.56 -11.20 -31.84
N GLN A 427 46.24 -10.69 -30.66
CA GLN A 427 45.12 -11.11 -29.84
C GLN A 427 44.39 -9.91 -29.25
N LEU A 428 43.06 -9.93 -29.36
CA LEU A 428 42.17 -8.96 -28.74
C LEU A 428 41.31 -9.64 -27.69
N ILE A 429 41.31 -9.09 -26.48
CA ILE A 429 40.45 -9.50 -25.37
C ILE A 429 39.61 -8.30 -24.95
N LEU A 430 38.29 -8.48 -24.93
CA LEU A 430 37.33 -7.50 -24.46
C LEU A 430 36.52 -8.14 -23.34
N ASN A 431 36.50 -7.50 -22.16
CA ASN A 431 35.64 -7.92 -21.05
C ASN A 431 34.69 -6.78 -20.70
N SER A 432 33.41 -7.11 -20.55
CA SER A 432 32.37 -6.22 -20.08
C SER A 432 31.70 -6.84 -18.88
N THR A 433 31.62 -6.11 -17.77
CA THR A 433 30.94 -6.55 -16.55
C THR A 433 30.07 -5.43 -16.02
N TYR A 434 28.81 -5.76 -15.72
CA TYR A 434 27.84 -4.86 -15.10
C TYR A 434 27.28 -5.49 -13.83
N SER A 435 27.19 -4.71 -12.77
CA SER A 435 26.52 -5.10 -11.52
C SER A 435 25.62 -3.99 -11.01
N CYS A 436 24.44 -4.35 -10.51
CA CYS A 436 23.54 -3.44 -9.81
C CYS A 436 23.11 -4.08 -8.49
N SER A 437 23.02 -3.32 -7.40
CA SER A 437 22.51 -3.77 -6.11
C SER A 437 21.46 -2.79 -5.59
N VAL A 438 20.37 -3.32 -5.04
CA VAL A 438 19.33 -2.54 -4.36
C VAL A 438 19.47 -2.77 -2.86
N VAL A 439 19.64 -1.68 -2.11
CA VAL A 439 19.83 -1.67 -0.66
C VAL A 439 18.65 -0.96 -0.01
N LEU A 440 18.00 -1.59 0.98
CA LEU A 440 16.93 -0.96 1.76
C LEU A 440 17.44 -0.64 3.17
N GLY A 441 17.15 0.57 3.65
CA GLY A 441 17.63 1.13 4.91
C GLY A 441 18.81 2.08 4.74
N ASP A 442 19.30 2.61 5.85
CA ASP A 442 20.45 3.52 5.87
C ASP A 442 21.72 2.80 5.41
N TYR A 443 22.36 3.30 4.35
CA TYR A 443 23.58 2.74 3.78
C TYR A 443 24.70 3.77 3.79
N LYS A 444 25.85 3.45 4.39
CA LYS A 444 27.06 4.27 4.31
C LYS A 444 28.23 3.48 3.75
N TRP A 445 28.75 3.93 2.61
CA TRP A 445 29.97 3.41 2.01
C TRP A 445 31.20 4.00 2.69
N ASP A 446 31.63 3.39 3.80
CA ASP A 446 32.96 3.56 4.37
C ASP A 446 33.88 2.46 3.82
N GLN A 447 35.07 2.85 3.34
CA GLN A 447 36.01 2.05 2.54
C GLN A 447 36.72 0.89 3.25
N SER A 448 36.11 0.23 4.23
CA SER A 448 36.72 -0.97 4.81
C SER A 448 35.75 -2.09 5.16
N LEU A 449 34.51 -1.80 5.54
CA LEU A 449 33.44 -2.79 5.73
C LEU A 449 32.08 -2.09 5.55
N PRO A 450 31.09 -2.68 4.85
CA PRO A 450 29.73 -2.15 4.85
C PRO A 450 29.18 -2.23 6.28
N LEU A 451 29.14 -1.10 6.98
CA LEU A 451 28.53 -0.97 8.30
C LEU A 451 27.01 -1.02 8.14
N TYR A 452 26.43 -2.14 8.56
CA TYR A 452 24.98 -2.37 8.59
C TYR A 452 24.33 -1.53 9.69
N TYR A 453 23.43 -0.62 9.34
CA TYR A 453 22.53 0.03 10.30
C TYR A 453 21.09 -0.46 10.06
N LYS A 454 20.41 -0.74 11.17
CA LYS A 454 19.02 -1.21 11.21
C LYS A 454 18.07 -0.05 11.02
N GLY A 455 17.11 -0.18 10.11
CA GLY A 455 16.05 0.80 9.87
C GLY A 455 16.44 1.97 8.96
N GLY A 456 15.76 3.11 9.15
CA GLY A 456 15.86 4.28 8.26
C GLY A 456 14.71 4.36 7.28
N ASN A 457 14.66 5.42 6.47
CA ASN A 457 13.64 5.59 5.44
C ASN A 457 14.25 5.74 4.05
N THR A 458 15.51 5.34 3.84
CA THR A 458 16.19 5.43 2.57
C THR A 458 16.32 4.10 1.85
N PHE A 459 16.43 4.13 0.53
CA PHE A 459 16.95 3.02 -0.26
C PHE A 459 18.04 3.52 -1.21
N THR A 460 18.98 2.65 -1.54
CA THR A 460 20.13 2.97 -2.38
C THR A 460 20.24 1.99 -3.55
N ILE A 461 20.50 2.52 -4.74
CA ILE A 461 20.79 1.75 -5.95
C ILE A 461 22.27 1.96 -6.29
N ILE A 462 23.04 0.87 -6.29
CA ILE A 462 24.49 0.90 -6.56
C ILE A 462 24.75 0.17 -7.87
N GLN A 463 25.23 0.89 -8.86
CA GLN A 463 25.54 0.40 -10.21
C GLN A 463 27.04 0.49 -10.47
N ARG A 464 27.60 -0.52 -11.13
CA ARG A 464 28.99 -0.52 -11.59
C ARG A 464 29.09 -1.10 -12.99
N LEU A 465 29.77 -0.39 -13.88
CA LEU A 465 30.10 -0.83 -15.23
C LEU A 465 31.62 -0.83 -15.40
N LEU A 466 32.14 -1.97 -15.83
CA LEU A 466 33.54 -2.20 -16.16
C LEU A 466 33.63 -2.64 -17.61
N VAL A 467 34.48 -1.98 -18.40
CA VAL A 467 34.87 -2.45 -19.74
C VAL A 467 36.39 -2.42 -19.81
N MET A 468 36.96 -3.59 -20.05
CA MET A 468 38.39 -3.81 -20.22
C MET A 468 38.70 -4.13 -21.67
N VAL A 469 39.77 -3.54 -22.17
CA VAL A 469 40.39 -3.86 -23.45
C VAL A 469 41.80 -4.31 -23.17
N GLU A 470 42.20 -5.44 -23.75
CA GLU A 470 43.55 -5.94 -23.72
C GLU A 470 43.93 -6.38 -25.14
N VAL A 471 45.02 -5.81 -25.63
CA VAL A 471 45.59 -6.08 -26.95
C VAL A 471 46.96 -6.68 -26.72
N LEU A 472 47.21 -7.85 -27.29
CA LEU A 472 48.52 -8.48 -27.34
C LEU A 472 48.98 -8.56 -28.79
N GLN A 473 50.25 -8.26 -29.02
CA GLN A 473 50.85 -8.29 -30.34
C GLN A 473 52.33 -8.69 -30.24
N GLY A 474 52.84 -9.29 -31.31
CA GLY A 474 54.24 -9.63 -31.40
C GLY A 474 54.53 -10.48 -32.63
N ARG A 475 55.73 -11.06 -32.66
CA ARG A 475 56.14 -11.93 -33.76
C ARG A 475 55.54 -13.32 -33.59
N SER A 476 55.15 -13.95 -34.69
CA SER A 476 54.79 -15.37 -34.70
C SER A 476 55.88 -16.22 -34.03
N GLY A 477 55.49 -17.03 -33.04
CA GLY A 477 56.40 -17.88 -32.26
C GLY A 477 57.31 -17.19 -31.22
N ALA A 478 57.18 -15.88 -30.99
CA ALA A 478 57.93 -15.15 -29.96
C ALA A 478 57.10 -14.87 -28.68
N GLU A 479 57.74 -14.27 -27.67
CA GLU A 479 57.02 -13.73 -26.51
C GLU A 479 56.22 -12.48 -26.93
N GLN A 480 54.95 -12.41 -26.51
CA GLN A 480 54.01 -11.39 -26.93
C GLN A 480 54.00 -10.23 -25.92
N THR A 481 54.00 -9.00 -26.41
CA THR A 481 53.84 -7.78 -25.59
C THR A 481 52.44 -7.22 -25.80
N GLY A 482 51.97 -6.36 -24.90
CA GLY A 482 50.66 -5.76 -25.12
C GLY A 482 50.26 -4.73 -24.10
N ALA A 483 49.16 -4.05 -24.43
CA ALA A 483 48.57 -3.00 -23.63
C ALA A 483 47.22 -3.46 -23.07
N LYS A 484 46.91 -2.99 -21.85
CA LYS A 484 45.64 -3.25 -21.18
C LYS A 484 45.11 -1.98 -20.56
N ALA A 485 43.82 -1.73 -20.77
CA ALA A 485 43.14 -0.56 -20.25
C ALA A 485 41.75 -0.86 -19.70
N MET A 486 41.40 -0.21 -18.58
CA MET A 486 40.01 -0.03 -18.15
C MET A 486 39.44 1.18 -18.88
N VAL A 487 38.82 0.93 -20.04
CA VAL A 487 38.22 2.00 -20.86
C VAL A 487 36.91 2.51 -20.27
N VAL A 488 36.28 1.71 -19.40
CA VAL A 488 35.19 2.13 -18.53
C VAL A 488 35.40 1.55 -17.13
N ASP A 489 35.49 2.40 -16.11
CA ASP A 489 35.34 2.03 -14.68
C ASP A 489 34.48 3.07 -13.98
N LYS A 490 33.17 2.81 -13.95
CA LYS A 490 32.18 3.74 -13.42
C LYS A 490 31.38 3.10 -12.32
N VAL A 491 31.21 3.84 -11.23
CA VAL A 491 30.31 3.51 -10.13
C VAL A 491 29.31 4.64 -9.96
N LEU A 492 28.03 4.31 -9.95
CA LEU A 492 26.93 5.22 -9.64
C LEU A 492 26.22 4.71 -8.39
N THR A 493 26.01 5.59 -7.42
CA THR A 493 25.26 5.31 -6.20
C THR A 493 24.16 6.35 -6.10
N ASP A 494 22.90 5.93 -6.29
CA ASP A 494 21.73 6.79 -6.17
C ASP A 494 21.01 6.45 -4.87
N GLU A 495 20.91 7.41 -3.94
CA GLU A 495 20.15 7.27 -2.70
C GLU A 495 18.84 8.05 -2.79
N TYR A 496 17.77 7.45 -2.26
CA TYR A 496 16.43 8.03 -2.23
C TYR A 496 15.88 7.94 -0.82
N VAL A 497 15.09 8.93 -0.44
CA VAL A 497 14.30 8.92 0.79
C VAL A 497 12.84 8.57 0.46
N VAL A 498 12.29 7.60 1.18
CA VAL A 498 10.87 7.28 1.18
C VAL A 498 10.17 8.19 2.19
N SER A 499 9.12 8.84 1.74
CA SER A 499 8.37 9.82 2.53
C SER A 499 6.88 9.76 2.21
N VAL A 500 6.11 10.64 2.86
CA VAL A 500 4.68 10.80 2.63
C VAL A 500 4.45 12.17 2.02
N ASP A 501 3.69 12.21 0.93
CA ASP A 501 3.33 13.47 0.26
C ASP A 501 2.24 14.25 1.04
N GLN A 502 1.93 15.45 0.54
CA GLN A 502 0.90 16.31 1.14
C GLN A 502 -0.53 15.73 1.11
N ASN A 503 -0.77 14.68 0.31
CA ASN A 503 -2.04 13.99 0.20
C ASN A 503 -2.07 12.70 1.05
N GLY A 504 -1.01 12.43 1.83
CA GLY A 504 -0.91 11.22 2.64
C GLY A 504 -0.53 9.96 1.85
N GLY A 505 -0.07 10.09 0.60
CA GLY A 505 0.42 9.00 -0.24
C GLY A 505 1.91 8.74 -0.05
N LEU A 506 2.36 7.51 -0.31
CA LEU A 506 3.81 7.21 -0.31
C LEU A 506 4.48 7.82 -1.53
N THR A 507 5.68 8.36 -1.32
CA THR A 507 6.52 8.90 -2.39
C THR A 507 7.98 8.66 -2.09
N SER A 508 8.83 8.86 -3.09
CA SER A 508 10.28 8.84 -2.94
C SER A 508 10.91 10.00 -3.68
N SER A 509 12.02 10.51 -3.15
CA SER A 509 12.79 11.57 -3.78
C SER A 509 14.29 11.30 -3.63
N PRO A 510 15.11 11.67 -4.63
CA PRO A 510 16.57 11.51 -4.53
C PRO A 510 17.14 12.39 -3.42
N THR A 511 18.21 11.91 -2.76
CA THR A 511 18.94 12.66 -1.73
C THR A 511 20.22 13.28 -2.31
N THR A 512 20.85 14.15 -1.52
CA THR A 512 22.15 14.76 -1.87
C THR A 512 23.33 13.79 -1.72
N ASN A 513 23.11 12.59 -1.16
CA ASN A 513 24.18 11.61 -0.93
C ASN A 513 24.49 10.77 -2.17
N SER A 514 23.73 10.95 -3.26
CA SER A 514 23.99 10.28 -4.53
C SER A 514 25.37 10.68 -5.08
N THR A 515 26.19 9.71 -5.49
CA THR A 515 27.56 9.92 -5.96
C THR A 515 27.83 9.19 -7.27
N ALA A 516 28.74 9.73 -8.07
CA ALA A 516 29.26 9.08 -9.26
C ALA A 516 30.78 9.16 -9.26
N THR A 517 31.44 8.03 -9.47
CA THR A 517 32.89 7.93 -9.59
C THR A 517 33.25 7.38 -10.97
N ASP A 518 34.23 8.00 -11.62
CA ASP A 518 34.78 7.56 -12.90
C ASP A 518 36.30 7.43 -12.79
N LYS A 519 36.79 6.19 -12.90
CA LYS A 519 38.22 5.85 -12.86
C LYS A 519 38.71 5.33 -14.22
N SER A 520 37.94 5.57 -15.28
CA SER A 520 38.32 5.17 -16.64
C SER A 520 39.64 5.83 -17.02
N GLN A 521 40.53 5.07 -17.68
CA GLN A 521 41.81 5.60 -18.15
C GLN A 521 41.56 6.60 -19.31
N GLN A 522 42.30 7.72 -19.33
CA GLN A 522 41.90 8.96 -20.00
C GLN A 522 41.47 8.80 -21.47
N ILE A 523 40.17 8.92 -21.65
CA ILE A 523 39.53 9.66 -22.73
C ILE A 523 38.54 10.60 -22.03
N ASN A 524 38.44 11.85 -22.48
CA ASN A 524 37.35 12.74 -22.08
C ASN A 524 36.07 12.29 -22.79
N LEU A 525 35.48 11.16 -22.37
CA LEU A 525 34.42 10.45 -23.09
C LEU A 525 33.09 11.21 -23.15
N GLY A 526 32.93 12.33 -22.43
CA GLY A 526 31.69 13.08 -22.43
C GLY A 526 30.48 12.26 -21.96
N ILE A 527 30.71 11.15 -21.25
CA ILE A 527 29.66 10.37 -20.62
C ILE A 527 29.09 11.25 -19.52
N ARG A 528 27.91 11.82 -19.78
CA ARG A 528 27.24 12.65 -18.79
C ARG A 528 26.92 11.81 -17.55
N GLN A 529 27.22 12.40 -16.40
CA GLN A 529 26.77 11.95 -15.09
C GLN A 529 25.28 11.60 -15.17
N CYS A 530 24.94 10.36 -14.86
CA CYS A 530 23.56 9.91 -14.85
C CYS A 530 23.03 10.05 -13.44
N SER A 531 21.99 10.85 -13.25
CA SER A 531 21.26 10.94 -12.00
C SER A 531 19.96 10.16 -12.11
N ALA A 532 19.70 9.34 -11.11
CA ALA A 532 18.39 8.94 -10.60
C ALA A 532 17.17 9.29 -11.49
N THR A 533 16.64 8.31 -12.22
CA THR A 533 15.21 8.34 -12.57
C THR A 533 14.41 8.34 -11.28
N GLU A 534 13.39 9.19 -11.15
CA GLU A 534 12.44 9.02 -10.05
C GLU A 534 11.91 7.57 -10.08
N HIS A 535 11.99 6.88 -8.95
CA HIS A 535 11.37 5.58 -8.73
C HIS A 535 10.18 5.78 -7.80
N PRO A 536 9.12 6.48 -8.26
CA PRO A 536 8.18 7.09 -7.34
C PRO A 536 7.27 6.02 -6.73
N PHE A 537 7.22 5.98 -5.39
CA PHE A 537 6.30 5.12 -4.64
C PHE A 537 4.82 5.53 -4.79
N ASN A 538 4.53 6.63 -5.50
CA ASN A 538 3.19 7.18 -5.70
C ASN A 538 2.18 6.22 -6.37
N ASN A 539 2.68 5.19 -7.06
CA ASN A 539 1.86 4.16 -7.68
C ASN A 539 1.50 3.01 -6.73
N MET A 540 2.03 2.98 -5.50
CA MET A 540 1.62 2.02 -4.47
C MET A 540 0.32 2.48 -3.83
N GLN A 541 -0.80 2.09 -4.44
CA GLN A 541 -2.13 2.43 -3.94
C GLN A 541 -2.63 1.35 -2.97
N SER A 542 -3.39 1.76 -1.94
CA SER A 542 -4.02 0.83 -1.00
C SER A 542 -5.35 0.32 -1.56
N PHE A 543 -5.52 -1.00 -1.57
CA PHE A 543 -6.78 -1.67 -1.94
C PHE A 543 -7.60 -2.10 -0.71
N VAL A 544 -7.05 -1.90 0.49
CA VAL A 544 -7.65 -2.25 1.76
C VAL A 544 -7.95 -0.97 2.53
N PHE A 545 -9.19 -0.84 3.00
CA PHE A 545 -9.72 0.30 3.75
C PHE A 545 -10.30 -0.17 5.09
N PRO A 546 -9.43 -0.41 6.09
CA PRO A 546 -9.90 -0.75 7.43
C PRO A 546 -10.79 0.35 8.00
N GLY A 547 -11.72 -0.01 8.87
CA GLY A 547 -12.74 0.89 9.43
C GLY A 547 -13.69 1.49 8.41
N ALA A 548 -13.72 0.98 7.16
CA ALA A 548 -14.42 1.57 6.01
C ALA A 548 -13.98 3.02 5.69
N LYS A 549 -12.75 3.39 6.09
CA LYS A 549 -12.23 4.75 5.98
C LYS A 549 -10.98 4.79 5.13
N VAL A 550 -10.81 5.92 4.45
CA VAL A 550 -9.55 6.27 3.80
C VAL A 550 -8.55 6.68 4.89
N PHE A 551 -7.29 6.33 4.70
CA PHE A 551 -6.20 6.71 5.59
C PHE A 551 -5.07 7.37 4.80
N SER A 552 -4.26 8.12 5.54
CA SER A 552 -2.96 8.63 5.10
C SER A 552 -1.85 7.78 5.71
N PHE A 553 -0.76 7.61 4.97
CA PHE A 553 0.47 7.06 5.52
C PHE A 553 1.18 8.11 6.36
N ASN A 554 1.94 7.67 7.36
CA ASN A 554 2.78 8.50 8.21
C ASN A 554 4.07 7.71 8.54
N ASN A 555 5.18 8.43 8.72
CA ASN A 555 6.45 7.86 9.18
C ASN A 555 6.89 6.58 8.43
N ALA A 556 7.02 6.66 7.11
CA ALA A 556 7.55 5.58 6.29
C ALA A 556 8.99 5.24 6.71
N SER A 557 9.26 3.97 6.98
CA SER A 557 10.59 3.47 7.37
C SER A 557 10.73 1.98 7.09
N PHE A 558 11.96 1.50 6.93
CA PHE A 558 12.25 0.08 6.81
C PHE A 558 12.37 -0.55 8.21
N SER A 559 11.90 -1.78 8.34
CA SER A 559 12.09 -2.59 9.55
C SER A 559 13.53 -3.11 9.67
N ASP A 560 13.86 -3.72 10.80
CA ASP A 560 15.13 -4.42 11.00
C ASP A 560 15.35 -5.56 9.98
N SER A 561 14.27 -6.09 9.39
CA SER A 561 14.28 -7.11 8.32
C SER A 561 14.10 -6.54 6.92
N SER A 562 14.12 -5.22 6.76
CA SER A 562 13.95 -4.48 5.50
C SER A 562 12.54 -4.49 4.90
N ASP A 563 11.50 -4.78 5.69
CA ASP A 563 10.11 -4.56 5.25
C ASP A 563 9.78 -3.07 5.30
N LEU A 564 9.07 -2.53 4.29
CA LEU A 564 8.65 -1.14 4.32
C LEU A 564 7.42 -0.99 5.21
N CYS A 565 7.58 -0.31 6.34
CA CYS A 565 6.56 -0.07 7.35
C CYS A 565 6.13 1.39 7.36
N CYS A 566 4.83 1.63 7.34
CA CYS A 566 4.23 2.96 7.41
C CYS A 566 3.12 2.96 8.44
N LEU A 567 3.12 3.92 9.36
CA LEU A 567 1.97 4.15 10.22
C LEU A 567 0.79 4.63 9.35
N ILE A 568 -0.44 4.32 9.75
CA ILE A 568 -1.64 4.85 9.09
C ILE A 568 -2.44 5.73 10.05
N THR A 569 -3.14 6.71 9.50
CA THR A 569 -4.06 7.57 10.25
C THR A 569 -5.30 7.81 9.41
N TYR A 570 -6.48 7.53 9.98
CA TYR A 570 -7.73 7.76 9.28
C TYR A 570 -7.93 9.24 8.97
N VAL A 571 -8.33 9.52 7.74
CA VAL A 571 -8.66 10.87 7.29
C VAL A 571 -10.13 11.11 7.61
N ASN A 572 -10.42 12.19 8.33
CA ASN A 572 -11.79 12.62 8.51
C ASN A 572 -12.24 13.40 7.26
N PRO A 573 -13.29 12.96 6.53
CA PRO A 573 -13.71 13.62 5.28
C PRO A 573 -14.10 15.10 5.43
N THR A 574 -14.39 15.55 6.65
CA THR A 574 -14.73 16.94 6.97
C THR A 574 -13.53 17.84 7.26
N ASP A 575 -12.35 17.27 7.48
CA ASP A 575 -11.12 18.03 7.63
C ASP A 575 -10.67 18.46 6.23
N LYS A 576 -11.06 19.68 5.83
CA LYS A 576 -10.58 20.30 4.59
C LYS A 576 -9.05 20.30 4.60
N SER A 577 -8.44 19.55 3.68
CA SER A 577 -7.02 19.67 3.40
C SER A 577 -6.74 21.10 2.93
N GLU A 578 -6.14 21.92 3.79
CA GLU A 578 -5.56 23.18 3.37
C GLU A 578 -4.40 22.85 2.42
N GLY A 579 -4.68 22.94 1.13
CA GLY A 579 -3.71 22.72 0.07
C GLY A 579 -2.48 23.61 0.26
N ARG A 580 -1.32 22.98 0.45
CA ARG A 580 -0.04 23.66 0.24
C ARG A 580 0.12 23.86 -1.26
N LYS A 581 0.07 25.13 -1.67
CA LYS A 581 0.23 25.61 -3.03
C LYS A 581 1.53 25.07 -3.65
N GLY A 582 1.41 24.58 -4.88
CA GLY A 582 2.50 23.96 -5.62
C GLY A 582 3.49 24.95 -6.21
N SER A 583 4.53 24.37 -6.80
CA SER A 583 5.34 24.99 -7.84
C SER A 583 5.47 24.04 -9.03
N GLU A 584 5.41 24.64 -10.20
CA GLU A 584 5.16 24.06 -11.51
C GLU A 584 6.19 23.06 -12.04
N ALA A 585 5.67 22.28 -12.98
CA ALA A 585 6.30 21.42 -13.97
C ALA A 585 7.71 21.84 -14.40
N SER A 586 8.60 20.84 -14.48
CA SER A 586 9.88 20.96 -15.15
C SER A 586 10.09 19.82 -16.14
N SER A 587 9.96 20.20 -17.42
CA SER A 587 10.73 19.75 -18.60
C SER A 587 10.60 18.29 -19.10
N PRO A 588 10.59 18.08 -20.44
CA PRO A 588 10.52 16.74 -21.05
C PRO A 588 11.80 15.91 -20.82
N PRO A 589 11.71 14.57 -20.99
CA PRO A 589 12.67 13.58 -20.46
C PRO A 589 14.08 13.69 -21.07
N LYS A 590 15.10 13.50 -20.22
CA LYS A 590 16.50 13.32 -20.62
C LYS A 590 16.91 11.85 -20.42
N VAL A 591 17.67 11.34 -21.38
CA VAL A 591 17.98 9.92 -21.61
C VAL A 591 19.51 9.75 -21.64
N ILE A 592 20.04 8.59 -21.18
CA ILE A 592 21.37 8.14 -21.65
C ILE A 592 21.19 7.70 -23.11
N GLN A 593 21.61 8.56 -24.04
CA GLN A 593 21.72 8.21 -25.45
C GLN A 593 23.13 7.70 -25.69
N LEU A 594 23.27 6.43 -26.08
CA LEU A 594 24.55 5.89 -26.51
C LEU A 594 24.74 6.20 -28.00
N ASN A 595 25.09 7.45 -28.30
CA ASN A 595 25.66 7.82 -29.60
C ASN A 595 27.18 7.52 -29.63
N GLU A 596 27.68 6.64 -28.75
CA GLU A 596 29.08 6.59 -28.29
C GLU A 596 29.87 5.35 -28.74
N VAL A 597 29.26 4.44 -29.50
CA VAL A 597 29.97 3.33 -30.17
C VAL A 597 31.21 3.83 -30.98
N PRO A 598 31.17 4.99 -31.66
CA PRO A 598 32.33 5.51 -32.39
C PRO A 598 33.52 5.91 -31.51
N ARG A 599 33.32 6.28 -30.24
CA ARG A 599 34.38 6.79 -29.36
C ARG A 599 35.15 5.69 -28.62
N LEU A 600 34.44 4.63 -28.22
CA LEU A 600 35.06 3.38 -27.76
C LEU A 600 35.88 2.75 -28.88
N ALA A 601 35.36 2.80 -30.12
CA ALA A 601 36.12 2.36 -31.29
C ALA A 601 37.37 3.18 -31.53
N ALA A 602 37.31 4.51 -31.40
CA ALA A 602 38.48 5.38 -31.56
C ALA A 602 39.63 5.05 -30.57
N TYR A 603 39.35 4.58 -29.35
CA TYR A 603 40.40 4.22 -28.40
C TYR A 603 40.94 2.81 -28.57
N VAL A 604 40.10 1.84 -28.94
CA VAL A 604 40.63 0.54 -29.36
C VAL A 604 41.54 0.73 -30.57
N LEU A 605 41.15 1.59 -31.52
CA LEU A 605 42.00 1.99 -32.63
C LEU A 605 43.25 2.73 -32.18
N LYS A 606 43.17 3.63 -31.19
CA LYS A 606 44.33 4.31 -30.61
C LYS A 606 45.31 3.35 -29.92
N LEU A 607 44.81 2.38 -29.15
CA LEU A 607 45.65 1.35 -28.51
C LEU A 607 46.31 0.47 -29.57
N LEU A 608 45.60 0.11 -30.64
CA LEU A 608 46.17 -0.57 -31.78
C LEU A 608 47.23 0.32 -32.45
N ASP A 609 46.97 1.60 -32.64
CA ASP A 609 47.85 2.55 -33.33
C ASP A 609 49.13 2.90 -32.54
N GLU A 610 49.04 3.02 -31.20
CA GLU A 610 50.19 3.22 -30.30
C GLU A 610 51.14 2.01 -30.30
N GLU A 611 50.62 0.79 -30.48
CA GLU A 611 51.42 -0.43 -30.65
C GLU A 611 51.91 -0.64 -32.10
N HIS A 612 51.18 -0.11 -33.10
CA HIS A 612 51.52 -0.19 -34.53
C HIS A 612 52.35 0.98 -35.08
N GLY A 613 52.59 2.05 -34.32
CA GLY A 613 53.41 3.20 -34.75
C GLY A 613 52.73 4.15 -35.76
N GLY A 614 51.39 4.24 -35.79
CA GLY A 614 50.67 5.26 -36.57
C GLY A 614 50.05 4.85 -37.91
N GLU A 615 49.94 3.55 -38.25
CA GLU A 615 49.42 3.08 -39.55
C GLU A 615 47.94 2.59 -39.54
N VAL A 616 47.22 2.66 -38.42
CA VAL A 616 45.87 2.05 -38.30
C VAL A 616 44.75 2.94 -38.91
N GLU A 617 44.99 4.24 -39.12
CA GLU A 617 43.95 5.19 -39.56
C GLU A 617 43.46 5.00 -41.02
N LYS A 618 44.13 4.20 -41.87
CA LYS A 618 43.90 4.26 -43.33
C LYS A 618 42.79 3.37 -43.89
N HIS A 619 42.22 2.44 -43.12
CA HIS A 619 41.19 1.50 -43.64
C HIS A 619 39.82 1.54 -42.93
N VAL A 620 39.64 2.39 -41.91
CA VAL A 620 38.33 2.59 -41.26
C VAL A 620 37.55 3.77 -41.85
N ALA A 621 38.22 4.71 -42.52
CA ALA A 621 37.58 5.85 -43.17
C ALA A 621 36.62 5.47 -44.32
N GLU A 622 36.84 4.32 -44.99
CA GLU A 622 35.97 3.85 -46.07
C GLU A 622 34.72 3.10 -45.56
N SER A 623 34.73 2.56 -44.34
CA SER A 623 33.56 1.91 -43.73
C SER A 623 32.66 2.86 -42.94
N LEU A 624 33.14 4.06 -42.60
CA LEU A 624 32.34 5.15 -42.04
C LEU A 624 31.84 6.17 -43.10
N GLY A 625 32.27 6.02 -44.36
CA GLY A 625 32.05 6.99 -45.44
C GLY A 625 30.79 6.84 -46.29
N SER A 626 29.97 5.78 -46.15
CA SER A 626 28.74 5.61 -46.97
C SER A 626 27.42 5.62 -46.19
N ALA A 627 27.42 6.12 -44.95
CA ALA A 627 26.20 6.43 -44.22
C ALA A 627 26.08 7.94 -44.01
N ASN A 628 26.01 8.73 -45.09
CA ASN A 628 25.44 10.07 -45.04
C ASN A 628 24.93 10.51 -46.41
N GLY A 629 23.71 10.09 -46.71
CA GLY A 629 22.88 10.61 -47.77
C GLY A 629 21.68 11.40 -47.24
N VAL A 630 21.84 12.27 -46.23
CA VAL A 630 21.05 13.51 -46.09
C VAL A 630 21.94 14.55 -45.40
N SER A 631 22.17 15.67 -46.11
CA SER A 631 23.08 16.75 -45.75
C SER A 631 22.63 17.59 -44.55
N ALA A 632 23.56 17.95 -43.67
CA ALA A 632 23.55 19.25 -42.98
C ALA A 632 24.87 19.95 -43.30
N VAL A 633 24.80 20.93 -44.21
CA VAL A 633 25.90 21.83 -44.54
C VAL A 633 26.16 22.72 -43.33
N SER A 634 27.40 22.69 -42.83
CA SER A 634 28.00 23.70 -41.97
C SER A 634 27.99 25.05 -42.67
N ASN A 635 27.59 26.12 -42.00
CA ASN A 635 28.03 27.45 -42.39
C ASN A 635 28.32 28.27 -41.14
N ALA A 636 29.60 28.58 -40.96
CA ALA A 636 30.01 29.78 -40.25
C ALA A 636 30.79 30.63 -41.27
N THR A 637 30.13 31.64 -41.84
CA THR A 637 30.78 32.89 -42.25
C THR A 637 29.73 33.94 -42.61
N GLU A 638 29.93 35.13 -42.04
CA GLU A 638 29.63 36.45 -42.58
C GLU A 638 28.19 36.86 -42.89
N THR A 639 27.86 38.02 -42.32
CA THR A 639 26.82 38.95 -42.73
C THR A 639 26.87 39.21 -44.24
N ILE A 640 25.71 39.13 -44.92
CA ILE A 640 25.11 40.20 -45.75
C ILE A 640 23.81 39.66 -46.41
N TYR A 641 22.89 40.61 -46.55
CA TYR A 641 21.46 40.59 -46.86
C TYR A 641 20.96 39.88 -48.14
N ASN A 642 19.63 39.64 -48.10
CA ASN A 642 18.61 39.58 -49.16
C ASN A 642 18.37 38.21 -49.83
N SER A 643 17.15 37.77 -50.16
CA SER A 643 15.78 38.22 -49.91
C SER A 643 14.82 37.22 -50.60
N LYS A 644 13.62 37.01 -50.01
CA LYS A 644 12.32 36.70 -50.65
C LYS A 644 11.89 35.29 -51.12
N TYR A 645 10.78 34.85 -50.49
CA TYR A 645 9.49 34.33 -51.02
C TYR A 645 9.36 32.86 -51.54
N LYS A 646 8.53 32.05 -50.85
CA LYS A 646 7.20 31.44 -51.24
C LYS A 646 7.28 30.26 -52.24
N GLU A 647 6.49 29.18 -52.24
CA GLU A 647 5.13 28.84 -51.78
C GLU A 647 4.87 27.30 -51.93
N LYS A 648 3.91 26.74 -51.17
CA LYS A 648 2.96 25.60 -51.46
C LYS A 648 3.36 24.10 -51.32
N GLY A 649 2.49 23.35 -50.62
CA GLY A 649 2.42 21.87 -50.47
C GLY A 649 1.74 21.15 -51.66
N PRO A 650 1.16 19.91 -51.55
CA PRO A 650 0.42 19.33 -50.39
C PRO A 650 0.70 17.82 -50.06
N GLU A 651 -0.11 17.29 -49.13
CA GLU A 651 -0.18 15.97 -48.44
C GLU A 651 -0.36 14.70 -49.30
N ILE A 652 0.10 13.53 -48.80
CA ILE A 652 -0.57 12.21 -48.92
C ILE A 652 -0.27 11.31 -47.68
N GLU A 653 -1.31 10.64 -47.16
CA GLU A 653 -1.35 9.61 -46.10
C GLU A 653 -0.63 8.28 -46.46
N GLY A 654 -0.21 7.50 -45.45
CA GLY A 654 -0.05 6.04 -45.62
C GLY A 654 0.90 5.29 -44.68
N MET A 655 0.30 4.56 -43.72
CA MET A 655 0.71 3.26 -43.13
C MET A 655 2.12 3.04 -42.53
N LEU A 656 2.12 2.76 -41.22
CA LEU A 656 3.15 1.98 -40.52
C LEU A 656 3.22 0.54 -41.05
N THR A 657 4.43 0.09 -41.38
CA THR A 657 4.86 -1.30 -41.16
C THR A 657 6.30 -1.32 -40.64
N ARG A 658 6.52 -2.15 -39.63
CA ARG A 658 7.77 -2.36 -38.90
C ARG A 658 8.39 -3.65 -39.42
N THR A 659 9.61 -3.62 -39.93
CA THR A 659 10.42 -4.83 -40.16
C THR A 659 11.87 -4.62 -39.74
N LYS A 660 12.42 -5.70 -39.18
CA LYS A 660 13.79 -5.90 -38.70
C LYS A 660 14.81 -5.73 -39.83
N ASP A 661 15.95 -5.13 -39.52
CA ASP A 661 17.14 -5.19 -40.36
C ASP A 661 18.27 -5.93 -39.63
N ASP A 662 18.46 -7.19 -40.03
CA ASP A 662 19.75 -7.89 -39.98
C ASP A 662 20.54 -7.48 -41.24
N VAL A 663 21.82 -7.12 -41.12
CA VAL A 663 22.66 -6.78 -42.28
C VAL A 663 23.64 -7.93 -42.56
N TYR A 664 23.47 -8.56 -43.72
CA TYR A 664 24.46 -9.44 -44.38
C TYR A 664 25.14 -8.67 -45.52
N LEU A 665 26.44 -8.90 -45.74
CA LEU A 665 27.17 -8.47 -46.94
C LEU A 665 27.64 -9.70 -47.74
N LYS A 666 27.25 -9.76 -49.02
CA LYS A 666 27.78 -10.69 -50.04
C LYS A 666 28.73 -9.92 -50.98
N PRO A 667 29.78 -10.55 -51.53
CA PRO A 667 30.69 -9.92 -52.47
C PRO A 667 30.13 -9.91 -53.90
N SER A 668 30.18 -8.75 -54.57
CA SER A 668 29.94 -8.62 -56.01
C SER A 668 31.24 -8.88 -56.78
N VAL A 669 31.20 -9.90 -57.65
CA VAL A 669 32.22 -10.24 -58.64
C VAL A 669 32.15 -9.24 -59.79
N ALA A 670 33.30 -8.78 -60.27
CA ALA A 670 33.45 -8.13 -61.58
C ALA A 670 34.14 -9.10 -62.55
N GLU A 671 33.67 -9.07 -63.80
CA GLU A 671 34.07 -9.82 -65.03
C GLU A 671 35.60 -9.86 -65.24
N GLU A 672 36.24 -10.88 -65.85
CA GLU A 672 35.84 -11.88 -66.87
C GLU A 672 35.86 -13.34 -66.40
#